data_AF-A0A8C6NL25-F1
#
_entry.id   AF-A0A8C6NL25-F1
#
_cell.length_a   1.000
_cell.length_b   1.000
_cell.length_c   1.000
_cell.angle_alpha   90.00
_cell.angle_beta   90.00
_cell.angle_gamma   90.00
#
_symmetry.space_group_name_H-M   'P 1'
#
loop_
_entity.id
_entity.type
_entity.pdbx_description
1 polymer ?
#
loop_
_entity_poly.entity_id
_entity_poly.type
_entity_poly.pdbx_seq_one_letter_code
_entity_poly.pdbx_strand_id
1 'polypeptide(L)'
;PTELQLFSLLVDFRFDLHVSALQTQTKSQCCCLLLVSEDNHQLFCQVVGDKVLEEEISFPLMFGRFGQVVEKKKSISLQDISEERRQLSSMLGCEISSMLCVPVVSRATGHVVALACSFNKQGGQRSETSIWSFCICVHFTQISLFSKGTFSAILSVFLLLFVNLFSSSCSVFLLDRLSHELVAKVFDGGVVSEEENEFRIPADQGIAGHVATTGQILNIKDAYSHPLFYRGVDDSTGFKTRNILCFPIKDENNEVIGVAELVNKMNGPWFNRFDEDLATAFSIYCGISIAHSLLYKRVDEAQFRSHLANEMMMYHMKVSEEEVSKLLVTGIEPVKEIHPCYAEFTYTPRSLPDDTTPLCVLSMFEDMGFINTYKIDLQTLARFCLMVKKGYRDPPYHNWMHAFSVSHFCYLLYKNLGLSNYLEDIEILALFVSCMCHDLDHRGTNNSFQVASVRRHHFAQAIAILNTQGCNIFEKFSRKDYQRMLDLMRDIILATDLAHHLRIFKDLQKMADNGYNTKSRTHHSLLLCLLMTSCDLSDQTKDWKTTRKIAELIYKEFFSQGDLEKAMGNRPSEMMDREKAYIPELQISFMEHIAMPIYKLLSELFPGATELYETVAANREQWTKVSHKFNIRGLPSNNSLDFLDQEYELLQAQGAFGSDDHCLNGCLDDTDGGQGQ
;
A
#
# COMPACT_ATOMS: atom_id res chain seq x y z
N PRO A 1 -5.21 5.31 -10.68
CA PRO A 1 -4.76 6.68 -10.35
C PRO A 1 -4.12 7.34 -11.58
N THR A 2 -4.67 8.46 -12.04
CA THR A 2 -4.16 9.23 -13.18
C THR A 2 -2.82 9.88 -12.84
N GLU A 3 -1.98 10.05 -13.86
CA GLU A 3 -0.58 10.52 -13.78
C GLU A 3 -0.36 11.81 -12.98
N LEU A 4 -1.42 12.58 -12.68
CA LEU A 4 -1.33 13.80 -11.87
C LEU A 4 -1.43 13.64 -10.34
N GLN A 5 -2.00 12.56 -9.81
CA GLN A 5 -2.01 12.37 -8.35
C GLN A 5 -0.62 11.97 -7.81
N LEU A 6 0.21 11.33 -8.64
CA LEU A 6 1.64 11.18 -8.37
C LEU A 6 2.39 12.50 -8.52
N PHE A 7 1.96 13.41 -9.40
CA PHE A 7 2.47 14.79 -9.44
C PHE A 7 2.24 15.48 -8.11
N SER A 8 1.04 15.44 -7.52
CA SER A 8 0.79 16.15 -6.25
C SER A 8 1.62 15.58 -5.07
N LEU A 9 2.00 14.30 -5.09
CA LEU A 9 2.86 13.68 -4.07
C LEU A 9 4.36 13.88 -4.32
N LEU A 10 4.78 14.11 -5.57
CA LEU A 10 6.15 14.44 -5.97
C LEU A 10 6.43 15.96 -5.95
N VAL A 11 5.39 16.78 -6.02
CA VAL A 11 5.44 18.26 -6.03
C VAL A 11 5.76 18.86 -4.65
N ASP A 12 5.67 18.08 -3.57
CA ASP A 12 5.96 18.56 -2.20
C ASP A 12 7.47 18.60 -1.84
N PHE A 13 8.37 18.12 -2.69
CA PHE A 13 9.81 18.19 -2.41
C PHE A 13 10.53 19.11 -3.40
N ARG A 14 10.90 20.30 -2.90
CA ARG A 14 11.99 21.16 -3.37
C ARG A 14 11.70 22.22 -4.46
N PHE A 15 10.44 22.65 -4.69
CA PHE A 15 10.17 23.82 -5.56
C PHE A 15 10.83 25.12 -5.04
N ASP A 16 10.92 25.26 -3.72
CA ASP A 16 11.68 26.28 -3.00
C ASP A 16 13.15 26.31 -3.42
N LEU A 17 13.81 25.17 -3.66
CA LEU A 17 15.19 25.17 -4.17
C LEU A 17 15.30 25.67 -5.60
N HIS A 18 14.36 25.31 -6.49
CA HIS A 18 14.37 25.82 -7.85
C HIS A 18 14.13 27.33 -7.90
N VAL A 19 13.19 27.84 -7.09
CA VAL A 19 12.91 29.28 -6.98
C VAL A 19 14.04 30.05 -6.29
N SER A 20 14.66 29.47 -5.26
CA SER A 20 15.82 30.04 -4.57
C SER A 20 17.06 30.09 -5.47
N ALA A 21 17.29 29.05 -6.28
CA ALA A 21 18.35 29.02 -7.28
C ALA A 21 18.12 30.08 -8.38
N LEU A 22 16.88 30.23 -8.86
CA LEU A 22 16.47 31.32 -9.77
C LEU A 22 16.79 32.69 -9.18
N GLN A 23 16.40 32.91 -7.93
CA GLN A 23 16.57 34.18 -7.23
C GLN A 23 18.06 34.55 -7.08
N THR A 24 18.88 33.57 -6.69
CA THR A 24 20.33 33.73 -6.54
C THR A 24 21.01 34.04 -7.88
N GLN A 25 20.69 33.28 -8.93
CA GLN A 25 21.34 33.40 -10.24
C GLN A 25 20.94 34.68 -10.99
N THR A 26 19.68 35.08 -10.89
CA THR A 26 19.21 36.31 -11.52
C THR A 26 19.58 37.56 -10.75
N LYS A 27 20.11 37.42 -9.51
CA LYS A 27 20.31 38.50 -8.54
C LYS A 27 19.01 39.31 -8.37
N SER A 28 17.89 38.60 -8.30
CA SER A 28 16.56 39.19 -8.14
C SER A 28 16.19 39.21 -6.67
N GLN A 29 15.40 40.20 -6.27
CA GLN A 29 14.87 40.26 -4.91
C GLN A 29 13.90 39.10 -4.65
N CYS A 30 13.16 38.67 -5.67
CA CYS A 30 12.20 37.59 -5.57
C CYS A 30 12.01 36.89 -6.91
N CYS A 31 11.73 35.59 -6.87
CA CYS A 31 11.32 34.79 -8.02
C CYS A 31 10.06 33.98 -7.68
N CYS A 32 9.27 33.61 -8.68
CA CYS A 32 8.21 32.62 -8.50
C CYS A 32 8.00 31.81 -9.78
N LEU A 33 7.33 30.66 -9.64
CA LEU A 33 6.89 29.83 -10.75
C LEU A 33 5.36 29.82 -10.78
N LEU A 34 4.78 30.07 -11.95
CA LEU A 34 3.34 30.03 -12.18
C LEU A 34 3.02 28.80 -13.06
N LEU A 35 2.38 27.78 -12.52
CA LEU A 35 2.02 26.56 -13.24
C LEU A 35 0.76 26.79 -14.08
N VAL A 36 0.75 26.32 -15.33
CA VAL A 36 -0.44 26.37 -16.19
C VAL A 36 -1.32 25.16 -15.90
N SER A 37 -2.60 25.38 -15.68
CA SER A 37 -3.60 24.33 -15.47
C SER A 37 -3.75 23.41 -16.69
N GLU A 38 -4.22 22.17 -16.48
CA GLU A 38 -4.44 21.22 -17.58
C GLU A 38 -5.38 21.73 -18.67
N ASP A 39 -6.41 22.48 -18.28
CA ASP A 39 -7.37 23.10 -19.19
C ASP A 39 -6.85 24.41 -19.82
N ASN A 40 -5.61 24.82 -19.51
CA ASN A 40 -4.97 26.07 -19.93
C ASN A 40 -5.77 27.34 -19.59
N HIS A 41 -6.62 27.28 -18.57
CA HIS A 41 -7.48 28.39 -18.16
C HIS A 41 -7.05 29.08 -16.86
N GLN A 42 -6.12 28.51 -16.09
CA GLN A 42 -5.65 29.06 -14.82
C GLN A 42 -4.12 28.97 -14.67
N LEU A 43 -3.58 29.91 -13.89
CA LEU A 43 -2.20 29.90 -13.41
C LEU A 43 -2.21 29.66 -11.90
N PHE A 44 -1.33 28.79 -11.42
CA PHE A 44 -1.20 28.47 -10.01
C PHE A 44 0.20 28.79 -9.47
N CYS A 45 0.28 29.23 -8.22
CA CYS A 45 1.54 29.53 -7.55
C CYS A 45 1.50 29.04 -6.09
N GLN A 46 2.45 28.18 -5.74
CA GLN A 46 2.59 27.64 -4.38
C GLN A 46 3.91 28.08 -3.71
N VAL A 47 4.85 28.64 -4.48
CA VAL A 47 6.17 29.05 -3.98
C VAL A 47 6.54 30.44 -4.50
N VAL A 48 6.88 31.32 -3.56
CA VAL A 48 7.31 32.70 -3.83
C VAL A 48 8.61 32.95 -3.06
N GLY A 49 9.71 33.15 -3.79
CA GLY A 49 11.05 33.28 -3.23
C GLY A 49 11.47 32.05 -2.44
N ASP A 50 11.76 32.24 -1.16
CA ASP A 50 12.10 31.21 -0.18
C ASP A 50 10.90 30.69 0.62
N LYS A 51 9.68 31.15 0.32
CA LYS A 51 8.46 30.81 1.06
C LYS A 51 7.58 29.86 0.27
N VAL A 52 7.23 28.74 0.89
CA VAL A 52 6.12 27.87 0.48
C VAL A 52 4.84 28.43 1.09
N LEU A 53 3.83 28.67 0.26
CA LEU A 53 2.54 29.21 0.70
C LEU A 53 1.69 28.09 1.31
N GLU A 54 1.02 28.38 2.43
CA GLU A 54 0.10 27.42 3.08
C GLU A 54 -1.13 27.13 2.23
N GLU A 55 -1.56 28.11 1.41
CA GLU A 55 -2.63 27.98 0.43
C GLU A 55 -2.13 28.37 -0.97
N GLU A 56 -2.47 27.56 -1.97
CA GLU A 56 -2.10 27.81 -3.37
C GLU A 56 -2.86 29.01 -3.94
N ILE A 57 -2.14 29.92 -4.57
CA ILE A 57 -2.73 31.11 -5.20
C ILE A 57 -3.02 30.77 -6.66
N SER A 58 -4.29 30.89 -7.06
CA SER A 58 -4.73 30.68 -8.45
C SER A 58 -5.27 31.96 -9.07
N PHE A 59 -5.06 32.14 -10.37
CA PHE A 59 -5.68 33.24 -11.13
C PHE A 59 -6.02 32.85 -12.58
N PRO A 60 -7.09 33.41 -13.17
CA PRO A 60 -7.52 33.05 -14.52
C PRO A 60 -6.52 33.51 -15.59
N LEU A 61 -6.19 32.63 -16.52
CA LEU A 61 -5.28 32.85 -17.64
C LEU A 61 -5.91 33.77 -18.72
N MET A 62 -7.25 33.87 -18.71
CA MET A 62 -8.08 34.70 -19.60
C MET A 62 -8.07 36.21 -19.27
N PHE A 63 -7.43 36.61 -18.16
CA PHE A 63 -7.28 38.01 -17.77
C PHE A 63 -5.79 38.38 -17.79
N GLY A 64 -5.36 39.10 -18.84
CA GLY A 64 -4.08 39.79 -18.85
C GLY A 64 -3.05 39.37 -19.90
N ARG A 65 -1.87 39.99 -19.84
CA ARG A 65 -0.75 39.77 -20.79
C ARG A 65 -0.01 38.45 -20.57
N PHE A 66 -0.22 37.75 -19.45
CA PHE A 66 0.33 36.40 -19.22
C PHE A 66 -0.29 35.35 -20.14
N GLY A 67 -1.57 35.47 -20.51
CA GLY A 67 -2.18 34.59 -21.52
C GLY A 67 -1.49 34.70 -22.88
N GLN A 68 -1.03 35.89 -23.25
CA GLN A 68 -0.24 36.08 -24.48
C GLN A 68 1.15 35.43 -24.39
N VAL A 69 1.72 35.28 -23.19
CA VAL A 69 2.99 34.55 -22.99
C VAL A 69 2.81 33.07 -23.26
N VAL A 70 1.70 32.51 -22.80
CA VAL A 70 1.30 31.11 -23.01
C VAL A 70 1.02 30.84 -24.50
N GLU A 71 0.25 31.71 -25.16
CA GLU A 71 -0.10 31.58 -26.58
C GLU A 71 1.09 31.82 -27.52
N LYS A 72 1.80 32.94 -27.35
CA LYS A 72 2.85 33.39 -28.28
C LYS A 72 4.22 32.80 -27.96
N LYS A 73 4.38 32.13 -26.81
CA LYS A 73 5.64 31.55 -26.32
C LYS A 73 6.79 32.57 -26.29
N LYS A 74 6.47 33.83 -25.99
CA LYS A 74 7.42 34.95 -25.95
C LYS A 74 7.50 35.53 -24.56
N SER A 75 8.72 35.76 -24.09
CA SER A 75 8.99 36.41 -22.82
C SER A 75 8.47 37.83 -22.77
N ILE A 76 7.97 38.27 -21.62
CA ILE A 76 7.49 39.64 -21.38
C ILE A 76 8.20 40.28 -20.20
N SER A 77 8.09 41.60 -20.09
CA SER A 77 8.72 42.43 -19.07
C SER A 77 7.71 43.28 -18.31
N LEU A 78 8.15 44.03 -17.30
CA LEU A 78 7.27 44.92 -16.53
C LEU A 78 6.54 45.97 -17.38
N GLN A 79 7.13 46.40 -18.50
CA GLN A 79 6.48 47.35 -19.43
C GLN A 79 5.25 46.75 -20.12
N ASP A 80 5.15 45.41 -20.10
CA ASP A 80 4.09 44.67 -20.74
C ASP A 80 2.92 44.37 -19.80
N ILE A 81 3.01 44.66 -18.50
CA ILE A 81 1.98 44.31 -17.50
C ILE A 81 1.59 45.54 -16.67
N SER A 82 0.49 46.19 -17.05
CA SER A 82 -0.01 47.40 -16.37
C SER A 82 -1.12 47.12 -15.36
N GLU A 83 -1.98 46.12 -15.60
CA GLU A 83 -3.16 45.83 -14.75
C GLU A 83 -2.84 44.77 -13.68
N GLU A 84 -1.99 43.80 -14.01
CA GLU A 84 -1.59 42.66 -13.19
C GLU A 84 -0.54 43.03 -12.13
N ARG A 85 0.08 44.21 -12.28
CA ARG A 85 1.15 44.68 -11.39
C ARG A 85 0.70 44.79 -9.92
N ARG A 86 -0.56 45.17 -9.67
CA ARG A 86 -1.10 45.24 -8.29
C ARG A 86 -1.27 43.86 -7.67
N GLN A 87 -1.82 42.91 -8.43
CA GLN A 87 -2.05 41.55 -7.95
C GLN A 87 -0.74 40.84 -7.66
N LEU A 88 0.25 40.96 -8.55
CA LEU A 88 1.60 40.43 -8.32
C LEU A 88 2.29 41.11 -7.14
N SER A 89 2.18 42.44 -6.99
CA SER A 89 2.78 43.13 -5.84
C SER A 89 2.16 42.68 -4.51
N SER A 90 0.85 42.38 -4.51
CA SER A 90 0.16 41.80 -3.35
C SER A 90 0.61 40.36 -3.08
N MET A 91 0.76 39.53 -4.11
CA MET A 91 1.22 38.13 -4.01
C MET A 91 2.66 38.05 -3.50
N LEU A 92 3.54 38.92 -3.99
CA LEU A 92 4.96 38.94 -3.63
C LEU A 92 5.24 39.68 -2.32
N GLY A 93 4.28 40.46 -1.80
CA GLY A 93 4.45 41.30 -0.62
C GLY A 93 5.47 42.43 -0.80
N CYS A 94 5.80 42.82 -2.04
CA CYS A 94 6.73 43.91 -2.34
C CYS A 94 6.34 44.68 -3.61
N GLU A 95 6.72 45.95 -3.70
CA GLU A 95 6.51 46.73 -4.93
C GLU A 95 7.44 46.26 -6.06
N ILE A 96 6.85 45.99 -7.23
CA ILE A 96 7.60 45.53 -8.40
C ILE A 96 8.15 46.74 -9.19
N SER A 97 9.46 46.89 -9.22
CA SER A 97 10.23 47.89 -9.98
C SER A 97 10.81 47.34 -11.30
N SER A 98 11.01 46.02 -11.40
CA SER A 98 11.38 45.33 -12.64
C SER A 98 10.81 43.92 -12.67
N MET A 99 10.46 43.40 -13.85
CA MET A 99 10.01 42.02 -14.04
C MET A 99 10.56 41.43 -15.34
N LEU A 100 10.91 40.15 -15.31
CA LEU A 100 11.06 39.29 -16.48
C LEU A 100 10.25 38.01 -16.28
N CYS A 101 9.37 37.71 -17.24
CA CYS A 101 8.58 36.49 -17.29
C CYS A 101 8.92 35.70 -18.56
N VAL A 102 9.25 34.42 -18.43
CA VAL A 102 9.60 33.54 -19.56
C VAL A 102 8.73 32.28 -19.54
N PRO A 103 8.13 31.89 -20.70
CA PRO A 103 7.35 30.67 -20.79
C PRO A 103 8.24 29.43 -20.73
N VAL A 104 7.79 28.44 -19.96
CA VAL A 104 8.36 27.10 -19.89
C VAL A 104 7.57 26.21 -20.85
N VAL A 105 8.16 25.83 -21.98
CA VAL A 105 7.47 25.10 -23.07
C VAL A 105 7.86 23.63 -23.06
N SER A 106 6.94 22.75 -22.67
CA SER A 106 7.15 21.29 -22.72
C SER A 106 7.63 20.84 -24.09
N ARG A 107 8.72 20.07 -24.14
CA ARG A 107 9.24 19.49 -25.40
C ARG A 107 8.39 18.31 -25.88
N ALA A 108 7.72 17.60 -24.95
CA ALA A 108 6.88 16.46 -25.28
C ALA A 108 5.57 16.90 -25.94
N THR A 109 4.95 17.96 -25.41
CA THR A 109 3.63 18.40 -25.88
C THR A 109 3.71 19.67 -26.73
N GLY A 110 4.82 20.41 -26.68
CA GLY A 110 4.97 21.70 -27.34
C GLY A 110 4.19 22.83 -26.66
N HIS A 111 3.47 22.59 -25.57
CA HIS A 111 2.65 23.57 -24.86
C HIS A 111 3.40 24.26 -23.72
N VAL A 112 2.98 25.46 -23.34
CA VAL A 112 3.52 26.17 -22.16
C VAL A 112 2.93 25.54 -20.91
N VAL A 113 3.78 25.01 -20.03
CA VAL A 113 3.39 24.29 -18.80
C VAL A 113 3.59 25.12 -17.54
N ALA A 114 4.44 26.15 -17.60
CA ALA A 114 4.65 27.09 -16.52
C ALA A 114 5.17 28.43 -17.05
N LEU A 115 5.11 29.47 -16.23
CA LEU A 115 5.76 30.76 -16.45
C LEU A 115 6.72 31.00 -15.29
N ALA A 116 8.02 31.11 -15.58
CA ALA A 116 8.98 31.54 -14.57
C ALA A 116 9.02 33.05 -14.54
N CYS A 117 8.96 33.64 -13.35
CA CYS A 117 9.00 35.08 -13.14
C CYS A 117 10.15 35.48 -12.20
N SER A 118 10.87 36.55 -12.55
CA SER A 118 11.85 37.20 -11.69
C SER A 118 11.49 38.67 -11.49
N PHE A 119 11.67 39.16 -10.27
CA PHE A 119 11.23 40.49 -9.83
C PHE A 119 12.37 41.26 -9.16
N ASN A 120 12.43 42.56 -9.42
CA ASN A 120 13.32 43.52 -8.78
C ASN A 120 14.80 43.10 -8.80
N LYS A 121 15.41 43.08 -9.99
CA LYS A 121 16.83 42.78 -10.17
C LYS A 121 17.70 43.81 -9.44
N GLN A 122 18.64 43.34 -8.62
CA GLN A 122 19.62 44.19 -7.95
C GLN A 122 20.62 44.75 -8.99
N GLY A 123 20.67 46.08 -9.14
CA GLY A 123 21.66 46.77 -9.98
C GLY A 123 21.19 47.34 -11.33
N GLY A 124 19.90 47.35 -11.66
CA GLY A 124 19.35 48.00 -12.86
C GLY A 124 19.15 47.11 -14.11
N GLN A 125 18.49 47.67 -15.15
CA GLN A 125 17.83 46.91 -16.24
C GLN A 125 18.73 46.04 -17.15
N ARG A 126 18.10 44.96 -17.67
CA ARG A 126 18.48 44.02 -18.76
C ARG A 126 19.97 43.89 -19.09
N SER A 127 20.56 42.74 -18.74
CA SER A 127 21.69 42.18 -19.47
C SER A 127 21.22 40.91 -20.20
N GLU A 128 21.67 40.68 -21.44
CA GLU A 128 21.39 39.43 -22.18
C GLU A 128 21.76 38.19 -21.36
N THR A 129 22.80 38.30 -20.52
CA THR A 129 23.21 37.29 -19.55
C THR A 129 22.11 36.89 -18.57
N SER A 130 21.25 37.81 -18.12
CA SER A 130 20.12 37.48 -17.23
C SER A 130 19.00 36.73 -17.94
N ILE A 131 18.79 36.98 -19.23
CA ILE A 131 17.77 36.28 -20.02
C ILE A 131 18.25 34.85 -20.33
N TRP A 132 19.53 34.68 -20.68
CA TRP A 132 20.11 33.36 -20.92
C TRP A 132 20.20 32.49 -19.68
N SER A 133 20.70 33.02 -18.54
CA SER A 133 20.70 32.29 -17.27
C SER A 133 19.28 31.90 -16.82
N PHE A 134 18.29 32.75 -17.11
CA PHE A 134 16.89 32.46 -16.82
C PHE A 134 16.26 31.42 -17.76
N CYS A 135 16.50 31.52 -19.07
CA CYS A 135 16.06 30.53 -20.05
C CYS A 135 16.68 29.15 -19.80
N ILE A 136 17.96 29.13 -19.40
CA ILE A 136 18.65 27.92 -18.95
C ILE A 136 17.93 27.40 -17.73
N CYS A 137 17.78 28.17 -16.66
CA CYS A 137 17.06 27.72 -15.47
C CYS A 137 15.64 27.18 -15.75
N VAL A 138 14.89 27.84 -16.64
CA VAL A 138 13.55 27.43 -17.07
C VAL A 138 13.56 26.09 -17.81
N HIS A 139 14.50 25.88 -18.73
CA HIS A 139 14.69 24.60 -19.39
C HIS A 139 15.06 23.48 -18.40
N PHE A 140 15.78 23.80 -17.32
CA PHE A 140 16.18 22.84 -16.28
C PHE A 140 15.01 22.44 -15.38
N THR A 141 14.20 23.41 -14.93
CA THR A 141 12.95 23.15 -14.21
C THR A 141 12.03 22.23 -15.05
N GLN A 142 12.02 22.42 -16.37
CA GLN A 142 11.24 21.60 -17.29
C GLN A 142 11.74 20.15 -17.44
N ILE A 143 13.03 19.86 -17.29
CA ILE A 143 13.52 18.48 -17.41
C ILE A 143 13.40 17.75 -16.06
N SER A 144 13.64 18.45 -14.95
CA SER A 144 13.44 17.92 -13.59
C SER A 144 11.98 17.54 -13.31
N LEU A 145 11.03 18.35 -13.79
CA LEU A 145 9.59 18.13 -13.56
C LEU A 145 8.96 17.07 -14.47
N PHE A 146 9.53 16.76 -15.64
CA PHE A 146 8.84 15.98 -16.68
C PHE A 146 9.55 14.68 -17.08
N SER A 147 10.75 14.42 -16.59
CA SER A 147 11.48 13.19 -16.91
C SER A 147 11.13 12.08 -15.92
N LYS A 148 10.24 11.16 -16.32
CA LYS A 148 10.22 9.76 -15.81
C LYS A 148 11.51 8.98 -16.17
N GLY A 149 12.48 9.63 -16.83
CA GLY A 149 13.68 9.02 -17.36
C GLY A 149 14.70 8.65 -16.29
N THR A 150 15.39 7.54 -16.54
CA THR A 150 16.58 7.09 -15.83
C THR A 150 17.62 8.21 -15.70
N PHE A 151 18.43 8.16 -14.63
CA PHE A 151 19.62 8.99 -14.37
C PHE A 151 20.39 9.38 -15.64
N SER A 152 20.58 8.40 -16.51
CA SER A 152 21.25 8.49 -17.80
C SER A 152 20.56 9.46 -18.77
N ALA A 153 19.24 9.39 -18.96
CA ALA A 153 18.50 10.24 -19.90
C ALA A 153 18.52 11.72 -19.49
N ILE A 154 18.41 11.99 -18.18
CA ILE A 154 18.51 13.34 -17.61
C ILE A 154 19.91 13.89 -17.91
N LEU A 155 20.98 13.21 -17.48
CA LEU A 155 22.36 13.68 -17.68
C LEU A 155 22.70 13.92 -19.18
N SER A 156 22.17 13.07 -20.07
CA SER A 156 22.40 13.14 -21.51
C SER A 156 21.81 14.37 -22.17
N VAL A 157 20.54 14.69 -21.87
CA VAL A 157 19.87 15.88 -22.42
C VAL A 157 20.54 17.16 -21.88
N PHE A 158 21.00 17.14 -20.63
CA PHE A 158 21.67 18.26 -19.97
C PHE A 158 23.03 18.58 -20.61
N LEU A 159 23.81 17.56 -20.96
CA LEU A 159 25.15 17.73 -21.54
C LEU A 159 25.09 18.07 -23.02
N LEU A 160 24.12 17.53 -23.77
CA LEU A 160 23.88 17.90 -25.15
C LEU A 160 23.56 19.40 -25.30
N LEU A 161 22.84 19.99 -24.34
CA LEU A 161 22.55 21.43 -24.31
C LEU A 161 23.82 22.28 -24.11
N PHE A 162 24.76 21.83 -23.25
CA PHE A 162 25.97 22.58 -22.96
C PHE A 162 27.04 22.48 -24.06
N VAL A 163 27.22 21.29 -24.64
CA VAL A 163 28.09 21.06 -25.81
C VAL A 163 27.62 21.90 -26.99
N ASN A 164 26.31 21.87 -27.30
CA ASN A 164 25.78 22.64 -28.44
C ASN A 164 25.92 24.16 -28.30
N LEU A 165 26.07 24.69 -27.08
CA LEU A 165 26.09 26.14 -26.84
C LEU A 165 27.50 26.72 -26.60
N PHE A 166 28.45 25.95 -26.06
CA PHE A 166 29.67 26.55 -25.48
C PHE A 166 31.00 25.87 -25.81
N SER A 167 31.04 24.55 -25.97
CA SER A 167 32.29 23.78 -26.06
C SER A 167 32.22 22.72 -27.14
N SER A 168 33.38 22.26 -27.62
CA SER A 168 33.42 21.16 -28.59
C SER A 168 33.07 19.81 -27.96
N SER A 169 33.33 19.67 -26.66
CA SER A 169 33.12 18.43 -25.92
C SER A 169 32.84 18.71 -24.44
N CYS A 170 32.14 17.78 -23.78
CA CYS A 170 31.89 17.80 -22.34
C CYS A 170 31.93 16.38 -21.78
N SER A 171 32.57 16.23 -20.61
CA SER A 171 32.65 14.99 -19.86
C SER A 171 32.17 15.20 -18.43
N VAL A 172 31.44 14.21 -17.89
CA VAL A 172 30.99 14.22 -16.49
C VAL A 172 31.40 12.95 -15.78
N PHE A 173 32.02 13.16 -14.61
CA PHE A 173 32.48 12.13 -13.71
C PHE A 173 31.71 12.20 -12.40
N LEU A 174 31.22 11.07 -11.91
CA LEU A 174 30.65 10.97 -10.57
C LEU A 174 31.68 10.41 -9.61
N LEU A 175 31.69 10.91 -8.38
CA LEU A 175 32.57 10.42 -7.33
C LEU A 175 31.97 9.17 -6.69
N ASP A 176 32.61 8.02 -6.89
CA ASP A 176 32.38 6.81 -6.11
C ASP A 176 33.17 6.92 -4.80
N ARG A 177 32.45 7.17 -3.70
CA ARG A 177 33.05 7.36 -2.38
C ARG A 177 33.58 6.07 -1.76
N LEU A 178 33.12 4.90 -2.21
CA LEU A 178 33.58 3.62 -1.68
C LEU A 178 34.93 3.23 -2.27
N SER A 179 35.09 3.40 -3.58
CA SER A 179 36.35 3.10 -4.27
C SER A 179 37.33 4.28 -4.33
N HIS A 180 36.90 5.49 -3.96
CA HIS A 180 37.66 6.74 -4.13
C HIS A 180 38.06 7.01 -5.58
N GLU A 181 37.13 6.78 -6.51
CA GLU A 181 37.32 6.95 -7.94
C GLU A 181 36.27 7.89 -8.56
N LEU A 182 36.65 8.53 -9.65
CA LEU A 182 35.78 9.28 -10.55
C LEU A 182 35.36 8.37 -11.71
N VAL A 183 34.06 8.08 -11.78
CA VAL A 183 33.44 7.21 -12.79
C VAL A 183 32.83 8.08 -13.88
N ALA A 184 33.33 7.96 -15.11
CA ALA A 184 32.76 8.66 -16.25
C ALA A 184 31.37 8.10 -16.57
N LYS A 185 30.36 8.97 -16.54
CA LYS A 185 29.00 8.63 -16.96
C LYS A 185 28.65 9.16 -18.35
N VAL A 186 29.35 10.22 -18.77
CA VAL A 186 29.27 10.77 -20.13
C VAL A 186 30.68 11.13 -20.57
N PHE A 187 31.05 10.67 -21.76
CA PHE A 187 32.34 10.91 -22.38
C PHE A 187 32.12 11.43 -23.81
N ASP A 188 32.74 12.56 -24.13
CA ASP A 188 32.63 13.23 -25.42
C ASP A 188 31.19 13.54 -25.89
N GLY A 189 30.31 13.92 -24.96
CA GLY A 189 28.89 14.20 -25.26
C GLY A 189 28.02 12.97 -25.58
N GLY A 190 28.60 11.76 -25.53
CA GLY A 190 27.90 10.47 -25.64
C GLY A 190 27.65 9.83 -24.28
N VAL A 191 26.48 9.21 -24.14
CA VAL A 191 26.08 8.48 -22.93
C VAL A 191 26.81 7.16 -22.88
N VAL A 192 27.61 6.92 -21.84
CA VAL A 192 28.23 5.59 -21.66
C VAL A 192 27.14 4.66 -21.12
N SER A 193 26.83 3.60 -21.87
CA SER A 193 25.83 2.60 -21.42
C SER A 193 26.37 1.80 -20.23
N GLU A 194 25.51 1.32 -19.33
CA GLU A 194 25.92 0.49 -18.19
C GLU A 194 26.57 -0.86 -18.60
N GLU A 195 26.48 -1.22 -19.88
CA GLU A 195 27.06 -2.45 -20.46
C GLU A 195 28.47 -2.25 -21.06
N GLU A 196 28.93 -1.00 -21.22
CA GLU A 196 30.28 -0.67 -21.66
C GLU A 196 31.20 -0.45 -20.44
N ASN A 197 32.47 -0.88 -20.54
CA ASN A 197 33.46 -0.73 -19.46
C ASN A 197 33.51 0.73 -18.97
N GLU A 198 33.00 0.98 -17.77
CA GLU A 198 33.00 2.31 -17.14
C GLU A 198 34.43 2.85 -17.04
N PHE A 199 34.71 4.00 -17.65
CA PHE A 199 36.02 4.64 -17.53
C PHE A 199 36.17 5.25 -16.13
N ARG A 200 37.18 4.80 -15.39
CA ARG A 200 37.45 5.17 -13.99
C ARG A 200 38.82 5.79 -13.85
N ILE A 201 38.91 6.88 -13.08
CA ILE A 201 40.18 7.50 -12.70
C ILE A 201 40.20 7.74 -11.18
N PRO A 202 41.37 7.67 -10.52
CA PRO A 202 41.48 8.03 -9.10
C PRO A 202 40.95 9.45 -8.83
N ALA A 203 40.25 9.64 -7.71
CA ALA A 203 39.57 10.89 -7.38
C ALA A 203 40.50 12.08 -7.10
N ASP A 204 41.81 11.85 -7.00
CA ASP A 204 42.85 12.85 -6.77
C ASP A 204 43.76 13.07 -8.00
N GLN A 205 43.50 12.36 -9.10
CA GLN A 205 44.37 12.39 -10.28
C GLN A 205 43.89 13.41 -11.35
N GLY A 206 44.86 14.16 -11.88
CA GLY A 206 44.66 15.05 -13.02
C GLY A 206 43.80 16.28 -12.72
N ILE A 207 43.26 16.90 -13.76
CA ILE A 207 42.43 18.11 -13.67
C ILE A 207 41.13 17.81 -12.90
N ALA A 208 40.42 16.74 -13.29
CA ALA A 208 39.18 16.33 -12.65
C ALA A 208 39.38 15.98 -11.16
N GLY A 209 40.44 15.24 -10.82
CA GLY A 209 40.74 14.89 -9.43
C GLY A 209 41.14 16.09 -8.57
N HIS A 210 41.88 17.05 -9.11
CA HIS A 210 42.17 18.31 -8.41
C HIS A 210 40.89 19.09 -8.08
N VAL A 211 39.97 19.20 -9.04
CA VAL A 211 38.68 19.86 -8.82
C VAL A 211 37.79 19.06 -7.86
N ALA A 212 37.81 17.73 -7.94
CA ALA A 212 37.07 16.86 -7.02
C ALA A 212 37.54 17.05 -5.57
N THR A 213 38.85 17.14 -5.37
CA THR A 213 39.48 17.25 -4.04
C THR A 213 39.36 18.65 -3.45
N THR A 214 39.53 19.69 -4.26
CA THR A 214 39.48 21.09 -3.79
C THR A 214 38.07 21.64 -3.71
N GLY A 215 37.13 21.11 -4.52
CA GLY A 215 35.79 21.63 -4.65
C GLY A 215 35.75 23.05 -5.25
N GLN A 216 36.78 23.44 -6.01
CA GLN A 216 36.90 24.76 -6.66
C GLN A 216 37.00 24.62 -8.18
N ILE A 217 36.49 25.63 -8.90
CA ILE A 217 36.54 25.69 -10.37
C ILE A 217 37.99 25.92 -10.82
N LEU A 218 38.39 25.23 -11.88
CA LEU A 218 39.68 25.38 -12.54
C LEU A 218 39.49 25.72 -14.02
N ASN A 219 39.91 26.94 -14.40
CA ASN A 219 39.86 27.44 -15.78
C ASN A 219 41.28 27.51 -16.38
N ILE A 220 41.53 26.70 -17.39
CA ILE A 220 42.83 26.51 -18.04
C ILE A 220 42.76 27.10 -19.45
N LYS A 221 43.53 28.17 -19.69
CA LYS A 221 43.56 28.87 -20.99
C LYS A 221 44.38 28.15 -22.06
N ASP A 222 45.40 27.41 -21.64
CA ASP A 222 46.24 26.57 -22.50
C ASP A 222 46.51 25.25 -21.76
N ALA A 223 45.91 24.17 -22.26
CA ALA A 223 45.99 22.87 -21.61
C ALA A 223 47.42 22.30 -21.60
N TYR A 224 48.19 22.49 -22.67
CA TYR A 224 49.52 21.90 -22.81
C TYR A 224 50.55 22.51 -21.87
N SER A 225 50.33 23.72 -21.36
CA SER A 225 51.20 24.36 -20.36
C SER A 225 50.80 24.04 -18.91
N HIS A 226 49.66 23.40 -18.68
CA HIS A 226 49.18 23.10 -17.33
C HIS A 226 49.77 21.80 -16.78
N PRO A 227 50.33 21.78 -15.55
CA PRO A 227 51.03 20.61 -15.00
C PRO A 227 50.12 19.40 -14.75
N LEU A 228 48.81 19.62 -14.59
CA LEU A 228 47.82 18.56 -14.36
C LEU A 228 47.24 17.96 -15.64
N PHE A 229 47.58 18.49 -16.83
CA PHE A 229 47.04 18.01 -18.09
C PHE A 229 47.78 16.77 -18.58
N TYR A 230 47.03 15.69 -18.85
CA TYR A 230 47.58 14.44 -19.37
C TYR A 230 47.46 14.37 -20.89
N ARG A 231 48.61 14.39 -21.59
CA ARG A 231 48.66 14.44 -23.06
C ARG A 231 48.40 13.11 -23.75
N GLY A 232 48.51 11.98 -23.04
CA GLY A 232 48.44 10.65 -23.66
C GLY A 232 47.08 10.34 -24.31
N VAL A 233 45.99 10.97 -23.85
CA VAL A 233 44.67 10.84 -24.48
C VAL A 233 44.63 11.58 -25.83
N ASP A 234 45.09 12.82 -25.89
CA ASP A 234 45.20 13.61 -27.13
C ASP A 234 46.12 12.91 -28.15
N ASP A 235 47.27 12.40 -27.70
CA ASP A 235 48.25 11.73 -28.57
C ASP A 235 47.71 10.43 -29.20
N SER A 236 46.79 9.74 -28.51
CA SER A 236 46.18 8.50 -28.99
C SER A 236 44.92 8.70 -29.84
N THR A 237 44.16 9.77 -29.59
CA THR A 237 42.88 10.06 -30.25
C THR A 237 43.02 11.04 -31.43
N GLY A 238 44.14 11.78 -31.50
CA GLY A 238 44.35 12.86 -32.47
C GLY A 238 43.52 14.11 -32.17
N PHE A 239 42.77 14.14 -31.07
CA PHE A 239 42.06 15.31 -30.58
C PHE A 239 43.06 16.29 -29.97
N LYS A 240 42.89 17.60 -30.21
CA LYS A 240 43.76 18.64 -29.66
C LYS A 240 43.02 19.51 -28.65
N THR A 241 43.41 19.39 -27.40
CA THR A 241 42.84 20.13 -26.29
C THR A 241 43.54 21.50 -26.14
N ARG A 242 42.80 22.58 -26.40
CA ARG A 242 43.29 23.98 -26.34
C ARG A 242 43.08 24.57 -24.96
N ASN A 243 41.84 24.54 -24.47
CA ASN A 243 41.45 25.14 -23.20
C ASN A 243 40.40 24.26 -22.51
N ILE A 244 40.37 24.33 -21.18
CA ILE A 244 39.56 23.46 -20.32
C ILE A 244 38.91 24.31 -19.23
N LEU A 245 37.61 24.14 -19.00
CA LEU A 245 36.91 24.65 -17.83
C LEU A 245 36.36 23.45 -17.04
N CYS A 246 36.93 23.20 -15.88
CA CYS A 246 36.55 22.10 -15.01
C CYS A 246 35.93 22.64 -13.72
N PHE A 247 34.78 22.10 -13.31
CA PHE A 247 34.04 22.59 -12.16
C PHE A 247 33.40 21.44 -11.36
N PRO A 248 33.31 21.57 -10.03
CA PRO A 248 32.76 20.52 -9.18
C PRO A 248 31.24 20.52 -9.28
N ILE A 249 30.62 19.37 -9.08
CA ILE A 249 29.19 19.19 -8.85
C ILE A 249 29.02 18.85 -7.38
N LYS A 250 28.18 19.63 -6.69
CA LYS A 250 28.01 19.51 -5.24
C LYS A 250 26.59 19.16 -4.85
N ASP A 251 26.44 18.48 -3.73
CA ASP A 251 25.13 18.27 -3.10
C ASP A 251 24.71 19.48 -2.25
N GLU A 252 23.56 19.33 -1.59
CA GLU A 252 22.98 20.37 -0.71
C GLU A 252 23.83 20.65 0.54
N ASN A 253 24.70 19.70 0.93
CA ASN A 253 25.64 19.87 2.03
C ASN A 253 26.97 20.52 1.57
N ASN A 254 27.03 20.95 0.31
CA ASN A 254 28.21 21.52 -0.34
C ASN A 254 29.38 20.50 -0.46
N GLU A 255 29.08 19.21 -0.39
CA GLU A 255 30.04 18.14 -0.64
C GLU A 255 30.12 17.81 -2.13
N VAL A 256 31.32 17.49 -2.61
CA VAL A 256 31.51 17.14 -4.02
C VAL A 256 30.97 15.73 -4.28
N ILE A 257 30.03 15.62 -5.22
CA ILE A 257 29.44 14.36 -5.69
C ILE A 257 29.89 13.98 -7.10
N GLY A 258 30.53 14.91 -7.81
CA GLY A 258 31.05 14.69 -9.15
C GLY A 258 31.80 15.91 -9.67
N VAL A 259 32.31 15.80 -10.89
CA VAL A 259 33.04 16.86 -11.59
C VAL A 259 32.62 16.87 -13.05
N ALA A 260 32.50 18.05 -13.62
CA ALA A 260 32.26 18.24 -15.05
C ALA A 260 33.40 19.02 -15.69
N GLU A 261 33.72 18.65 -16.92
CA GLU A 261 34.80 19.24 -17.71
C GLU A 261 34.26 19.67 -19.07
N LEU A 262 34.53 20.93 -19.44
CA LEU A 262 34.26 21.50 -20.74
C LEU A 262 35.57 21.69 -21.49
N VAL A 263 35.66 21.11 -22.68
CA VAL A 263 36.87 21.13 -23.48
C VAL A 263 36.64 21.93 -24.76
N ASN A 264 37.59 22.81 -25.07
CA ASN A 264 37.63 23.63 -26.28
C ASN A 264 36.43 24.56 -26.46
N LYS A 265 36.58 25.82 -26.06
CA LYS A 265 35.65 26.90 -26.40
C LYS A 265 35.48 27.00 -27.93
N MET A 266 34.21 27.02 -28.38
CA MET A 266 33.85 27.11 -29.81
C MET A 266 34.00 28.52 -30.37
N ASN A 267 33.47 29.53 -29.65
CA ASN A 267 33.39 30.92 -30.11
C ASN A 267 34.32 31.86 -29.31
N GLY A 268 35.56 31.44 -29.07
CA GLY A 268 36.51 32.26 -28.33
C GLY A 268 37.86 31.56 -28.08
N PRO A 269 38.88 32.33 -27.65
CA PRO A 269 40.22 31.80 -27.40
C PRO A 269 40.30 30.94 -26.11
N TRP A 270 39.47 31.23 -25.11
CA TRP A 270 39.34 30.50 -23.84
C TRP A 270 38.02 30.85 -23.14
N PHE A 271 37.67 30.13 -22.07
CA PHE A 271 36.50 30.41 -21.25
C PHE A 271 36.69 31.69 -20.42
N ASN A 272 35.70 32.58 -20.43
CA ASN A 272 35.73 33.84 -19.70
C ASN A 272 34.99 33.74 -18.35
N ARG A 273 34.98 34.81 -17.55
CA ARG A 273 34.26 34.82 -16.26
C ARG A 273 32.76 34.57 -16.39
N PHE A 274 32.15 34.99 -17.50
CA PHE A 274 30.74 34.70 -17.74
C PHE A 274 30.50 33.19 -17.94
N ASP A 275 31.44 32.49 -18.58
CA ASP A 275 31.40 31.04 -18.71
C ASP A 275 31.58 30.33 -17.35
N GLU A 276 32.43 30.86 -16.47
CA GLU A 276 32.60 30.37 -15.09
C GLU A 276 31.33 30.54 -14.24
N ASP A 277 30.71 31.72 -14.30
CA ASP A 277 29.45 32.01 -13.62
C ASP A 277 28.34 31.07 -14.11
N LEU A 278 28.29 30.81 -15.42
CA LEU A 278 27.34 29.89 -16.01
C LEU A 278 27.59 28.43 -15.63
N ALA A 279 28.85 28.00 -15.62
CA ALA A 279 29.25 26.67 -15.17
C ALA A 279 28.90 26.45 -13.68
N THR A 280 29.04 27.49 -12.86
CA THR A 280 28.63 27.45 -11.45
C THR A 280 27.12 27.29 -11.31
N ALA A 281 26.35 28.07 -12.08
CA ALA A 281 24.89 27.94 -12.11
C ALA A 281 24.47 26.52 -12.53
N PHE A 282 25.15 25.98 -13.54
CA PHE A 282 24.91 24.63 -14.04
C PHE A 282 25.24 23.54 -13.02
N SER A 283 26.37 23.66 -12.32
CA SER A 283 26.80 22.73 -11.27
C SER A 283 25.71 22.47 -10.21
N ILE A 284 25.04 23.54 -9.76
CA ILE A 284 23.98 23.46 -8.75
C ILE A 284 22.82 22.59 -9.25
N TYR A 285 22.39 22.80 -10.50
CA TYR A 285 21.29 22.00 -11.05
C TYR A 285 21.69 20.55 -11.32
N CYS A 286 22.93 20.30 -11.74
CA CYS A 286 23.46 18.94 -11.82
C CYS A 286 23.41 18.26 -10.45
N GLY A 287 23.82 18.98 -9.40
CA GLY A 287 23.76 18.51 -8.02
C GLY A 287 22.37 18.02 -7.61
N ILE A 288 21.37 18.89 -7.79
CA ILE A 288 19.96 18.60 -7.46
C ILE A 288 19.42 17.42 -8.30
N SER A 289 19.67 17.44 -9.61
CA SER A 289 19.16 16.41 -10.53
C SER A 289 19.74 15.03 -10.24
N ILE A 290 21.04 14.97 -9.95
CA ILE A 290 21.75 13.73 -9.58
C ILE A 290 21.20 13.22 -8.24
N ALA A 291 21.06 14.08 -7.23
CA ALA A 291 20.53 13.70 -5.94
C ALA A 291 19.10 13.14 -6.03
N HIS A 292 18.22 13.82 -6.78
CA HIS A 292 16.84 13.37 -6.97
C HIS A 292 16.77 12.04 -7.71
N SER A 293 17.55 11.87 -8.77
CA SER A 293 17.57 10.63 -9.54
C SER A 293 18.09 9.42 -8.73
N LEU A 294 19.13 9.63 -7.91
CA LEU A 294 19.65 8.59 -7.02
C LEU A 294 18.63 8.20 -5.94
N LEU A 295 17.91 9.19 -5.38
CA LEU A 295 16.87 8.93 -4.38
C LEU A 295 15.69 8.16 -4.99
N TYR A 296 15.24 8.55 -6.19
CA TYR A 296 14.20 7.84 -6.92
C TYR A 296 14.62 6.39 -7.22
N LYS A 297 15.84 6.17 -7.73
CA LYS A 297 16.36 4.82 -8.01
C LYS A 297 16.34 3.93 -6.76
N ARG A 298 16.72 4.46 -5.60
CA ARG A 298 16.67 3.71 -4.32
C ARG A 298 15.25 3.32 -3.91
N VAL A 299 14.28 4.21 -4.11
CA VAL A 299 12.86 3.94 -3.82
C VAL A 299 12.31 2.89 -4.78
N ASP A 300 12.60 3.02 -6.08
CA ASP A 300 12.18 2.08 -7.12
C ASP A 300 12.78 0.68 -6.90
N GLU A 301 14.08 0.58 -6.62
CA GLU A 301 14.75 -0.68 -6.26
C GLU A 301 14.19 -1.31 -4.97
N ALA A 302 13.82 -0.50 -3.97
CA ALA A 302 13.18 -0.99 -2.75
C ALA A 302 11.77 -1.51 -3.02
N GLN A 303 10.97 -0.79 -3.82
CA GLN A 303 9.64 -1.21 -4.24
C GLN A 303 9.68 -2.48 -5.09
N PHE A 304 10.59 -2.56 -6.07
CA PHE A 304 10.77 -3.73 -6.92
C PHE A 304 11.15 -4.97 -6.10
N ARG A 305 12.10 -4.85 -5.17
CA ARG A 305 12.46 -5.95 -4.25
C ARG A 305 11.29 -6.39 -3.37
N SER A 306 10.53 -5.43 -2.84
CA SER A 306 9.34 -5.73 -2.04
C SER A 306 8.26 -6.43 -2.86
N HIS A 307 8.04 -5.98 -4.10
CA HIS A 307 7.08 -6.57 -5.01
C HIS A 307 7.47 -8.00 -5.39
N LEU A 308 8.73 -8.23 -5.75
CA LEU A 308 9.24 -9.56 -6.08
C LEU A 308 9.14 -10.54 -4.90
N ALA A 309 9.46 -10.08 -3.68
CA ALA A 309 9.28 -10.90 -2.48
C ALA A 309 7.81 -11.28 -2.25
N ASN A 310 6.89 -10.33 -2.41
CA ASN A 310 5.45 -10.59 -2.32
C ASN A 310 4.99 -11.55 -3.44
N GLU A 311 5.42 -11.38 -4.68
CA GLU A 311 5.07 -12.29 -5.78
C GLU A 311 5.57 -13.72 -5.53
N MET A 312 6.77 -13.88 -4.97
CA MET A 312 7.30 -15.20 -4.60
C MET A 312 6.46 -15.88 -3.51
N MET A 313 5.95 -15.11 -2.53
CA MET A 313 5.04 -15.64 -1.50
C MET A 313 3.66 -16.01 -2.08
N MET A 314 3.24 -15.35 -3.15
CA MET A 314 1.87 -15.38 -3.67
C MET A 314 1.75 -16.07 -5.04
N TYR A 315 2.81 -16.72 -5.54
CA TYR A 315 2.87 -17.26 -6.90
C TYR A 315 1.68 -18.19 -7.25
N HIS A 316 1.17 -18.92 -6.26
CA HIS A 316 0.04 -19.84 -6.41
C HIS A 316 -1.33 -19.17 -6.28
N MET A 317 -1.41 -17.88 -5.92
CA MET A 317 -2.65 -17.19 -5.57
C MET A 317 -3.19 -16.26 -6.66
N LYS A 318 -2.60 -16.26 -7.87
CA LYS A 318 -2.97 -15.31 -8.94
C LYS A 318 -4.47 -15.36 -9.28
N VAL A 319 -5.10 -14.19 -9.27
CA VAL A 319 -6.50 -13.98 -9.70
C VAL A 319 -6.47 -13.25 -11.03
N SER A 320 -7.07 -13.83 -12.07
CA SER A 320 -7.16 -13.18 -13.38
C SER A 320 -8.30 -12.16 -13.43
N GLU A 321 -8.21 -11.19 -14.34
CA GLU A 321 -9.30 -10.23 -14.60
C GLU A 321 -10.59 -10.93 -15.06
N GLU A 322 -10.48 -12.09 -15.72
CA GLU A 322 -11.63 -12.90 -16.14
C GLU A 322 -12.38 -13.49 -14.94
N GLU A 323 -11.66 -13.94 -13.90
CA GLU A 323 -12.28 -14.45 -12.67
C GLU A 323 -13.04 -13.36 -11.92
N VAL A 324 -12.44 -12.16 -11.82
CA VAL A 324 -13.09 -10.99 -11.20
C VAL A 324 -14.32 -10.60 -12.00
N SER A 325 -14.20 -10.52 -13.33
CA SER A 325 -15.32 -10.20 -14.21
C SER A 325 -16.45 -11.22 -14.06
N LYS A 326 -16.12 -12.52 -14.06
CA LYS A 326 -17.08 -13.62 -13.88
C LYS A 326 -17.85 -13.51 -12.56
N LEU A 327 -17.17 -13.18 -11.47
CA LEU A 327 -17.80 -12.99 -10.15
C LEU A 327 -18.77 -11.80 -10.16
N LEU A 328 -18.44 -10.75 -10.91
CA LEU A 328 -19.23 -9.51 -10.96
C LEU A 328 -20.31 -9.49 -12.05
N VAL A 329 -20.41 -10.52 -12.91
CA VAL A 329 -21.41 -10.57 -14.01
C VAL A 329 -22.84 -10.42 -13.50
N THR A 330 -23.17 -11.10 -12.41
CA THR A 330 -24.54 -11.11 -11.84
C THR A 330 -24.84 -9.85 -11.01
N GLY A 331 -23.81 -9.04 -10.70
CA GLY A 331 -23.92 -7.96 -9.72
C GLY A 331 -24.01 -8.49 -8.28
N ILE A 332 -23.98 -7.57 -7.31
CA ILE A 332 -24.19 -7.91 -5.90
C ILE A 332 -25.68 -8.12 -5.67
N GLU A 333 -26.05 -9.33 -5.22
CA GLU A 333 -27.42 -9.64 -4.85
C GLU A 333 -27.69 -9.26 -3.38
N PRO A 334 -28.89 -8.76 -3.03
CA PRO A 334 -29.26 -8.52 -1.65
C PRO A 334 -29.22 -9.82 -0.83
N VAL A 335 -28.79 -9.74 0.42
CA VAL A 335 -28.62 -10.92 1.30
C VAL A 335 -29.89 -11.78 1.43
N LYS A 336 -31.08 -11.16 1.36
CA LYS A 336 -32.37 -11.87 1.43
C LYS A 336 -32.63 -12.80 0.24
N GLU A 337 -32.04 -12.51 -0.92
CA GLU A 337 -32.15 -13.35 -2.12
C GLU A 337 -31.24 -14.58 -2.05
N ILE A 338 -30.19 -14.55 -1.22
CA ILE A 338 -29.32 -15.71 -0.96
C ILE A 338 -30.12 -16.79 -0.21
N HIS A 339 -30.74 -16.39 0.91
CA HIS A 339 -31.64 -17.24 1.69
C HIS A 339 -32.49 -16.38 2.64
N PRO A 340 -33.79 -16.70 2.86
CA PRO A 340 -34.65 -15.93 3.77
C PRO A 340 -34.09 -15.80 5.19
N CYS A 341 -33.55 -16.89 5.72
CA CYS A 341 -32.95 -16.95 7.06
C CYS A 341 -31.45 -16.65 7.09
N TYR A 342 -30.86 -16.08 6.02
CA TYR A 342 -29.39 -15.91 5.93
C TYR A 342 -28.80 -15.10 7.09
N ALA A 343 -29.59 -14.18 7.66
CA ALA A 343 -29.20 -13.33 8.78
C ALA A 343 -29.61 -13.87 10.18
N GLU A 344 -30.12 -15.11 10.26
CA GLU A 344 -30.50 -15.75 11.52
C GLU A 344 -29.36 -16.60 12.10
N PHE A 345 -29.27 -16.71 13.43
CA PHE A 345 -28.19 -17.47 14.10
C PHE A 345 -28.19 -18.98 13.78
N THR A 346 -29.37 -19.51 13.46
CA THR A 346 -29.62 -20.90 13.08
C THR A 346 -29.07 -21.24 11.68
N TYR A 347 -28.77 -20.24 10.85
CA TYR A 347 -28.27 -20.47 9.50
C TYR A 347 -26.90 -21.13 9.50
N THR A 348 -26.72 -22.08 8.58
CA THR A 348 -25.48 -22.85 8.44
C THR A 348 -24.75 -22.44 7.16
N PRO A 349 -23.75 -21.52 7.23
CA PRO A 349 -23.06 -21.02 6.04
C PRO A 349 -22.34 -22.12 5.24
N ARG A 350 -21.95 -23.22 5.89
CA ARG A 350 -21.32 -24.39 5.25
C ARG A 350 -22.24 -25.16 4.31
N SER A 351 -23.54 -24.87 4.25
CA SER A 351 -24.46 -25.48 3.28
C SER A 351 -24.37 -24.86 1.88
N LEU A 352 -23.73 -23.69 1.75
CA LEU A 352 -23.59 -22.99 0.49
C LEU A 352 -22.50 -23.61 -0.39
N PRO A 353 -22.67 -23.61 -1.72
CA PRO A 353 -21.60 -24.01 -2.63
C PRO A 353 -20.38 -23.11 -2.52
N ASP A 354 -19.19 -23.70 -2.49
CA ASP A 354 -17.92 -22.96 -2.39
C ASP A 354 -17.77 -21.83 -3.42
N ASP A 355 -18.26 -22.02 -4.65
CA ASP A 355 -18.14 -21.04 -5.74
C ASP A 355 -18.98 -19.77 -5.52
N THR A 356 -20.07 -19.84 -4.73
CA THR A 356 -20.94 -18.68 -4.48
C THR A 356 -20.52 -17.87 -3.25
N THR A 357 -19.68 -18.45 -2.38
CA THR A 357 -19.25 -17.80 -1.14
C THR A 357 -18.54 -16.45 -1.33
N PRO A 358 -17.71 -16.19 -2.36
CA PRO A 358 -17.14 -14.85 -2.56
C PRO A 358 -18.22 -13.80 -2.85
N LEU A 359 -19.26 -14.16 -3.62
CA LEU A 359 -20.38 -13.26 -3.90
C LEU A 359 -21.17 -12.95 -2.62
N CYS A 360 -21.39 -13.97 -1.79
CA CYS A 360 -22.03 -13.80 -0.48
C CYS A 360 -21.25 -12.82 0.41
N VAL A 361 -19.92 -12.84 0.37
CA VAL A 361 -19.09 -11.85 1.08
C VAL A 361 -19.33 -10.45 0.54
N LEU A 362 -19.38 -10.25 -0.79
CA LEU A 362 -19.70 -8.94 -1.38
C LEU A 362 -21.09 -8.45 -0.92
N SER A 363 -22.09 -9.33 -0.88
CA SER A 363 -23.42 -9.02 -0.36
C SER A 363 -23.41 -8.61 1.11
N MET A 364 -22.60 -9.26 1.95
CA MET A 364 -22.41 -8.86 3.36
C MET A 364 -21.74 -7.49 3.48
N PHE A 365 -20.74 -7.18 2.65
CA PHE A 365 -20.12 -5.85 2.61
C PHE A 365 -21.10 -4.74 2.21
N GLU A 366 -21.98 -5.02 1.24
CA GLU A 366 -23.02 -4.08 0.80
C GLU A 366 -24.10 -3.89 1.86
N ASP A 367 -24.61 -4.98 2.45
CA ASP A 367 -25.69 -4.91 3.47
C ASP A 367 -25.23 -4.27 4.79
N MET A 368 -23.93 -4.36 5.12
CA MET A 368 -23.33 -3.60 6.23
C MET A 368 -23.01 -2.15 5.85
N GLY A 369 -23.15 -1.76 4.58
CA GLY A 369 -22.94 -0.40 4.09
C GLY A 369 -21.47 0.01 3.94
N PHE A 370 -20.52 -0.93 4.03
CA PHE A 370 -19.09 -0.62 4.01
C PHE A 370 -18.59 -0.13 2.65
N ILE A 371 -19.14 -0.66 1.55
CA ILE A 371 -18.74 -0.29 0.18
C ILE A 371 -18.95 1.22 -0.02
N ASN A 372 -20.14 1.72 0.29
CA ASN A 372 -20.50 3.12 0.12
C ASN A 372 -19.81 4.03 1.16
N THR A 373 -19.77 3.61 2.43
CA THR A 373 -19.18 4.40 3.54
C THR A 373 -17.69 4.67 3.33
N TYR A 374 -16.94 3.64 2.93
CA TYR A 374 -15.50 3.72 2.75
C TYR A 374 -15.05 3.89 1.30
N LYS A 375 -16.00 4.02 0.36
CA LYS A 375 -15.76 4.16 -1.08
C LYS A 375 -14.86 3.04 -1.63
N ILE A 376 -15.14 1.81 -1.22
CA ILE A 376 -14.39 0.63 -1.63
C ILE A 376 -14.73 0.34 -3.10
N ASP A 377 -13.72 0.29 -3.95
CA ASP A 377 -13.89 -0.07 -5.35
C ASP A 377 -14.30 -1.55 -5.48
N LEU A 378 -15.39 -1.81 -6.20
CA LEU A 378 -15.98 -3.15 -6.28
C LEU A 378 -15.07 -4.17 -6.97
N GLN A 379 -14.31 -3.74 -7.99
CA GLN A 379 -13.32 -4.59 -8.66
C GLN A 379 -12.19 -4.98 -7.70
N THR A 380 -11.72 -4.01 -6.91
CA THR A 380 -10.69 -4.21 -5.88
C THR A 380 -11.19 -5.14 -4.77
N LEU A 381 -12.44 -4.98 -4.31
CA LEU A 381 -13.04 -5.85 -3.31
C LEU A 381 -13.24 -7.28 -3.82
N ALA A 382 -13.76 -7.44 -5.03
CA ALA A 382 -13.91 -8.76 -5.66
C ALA A 382 -12.56 -9.48 -5.82
N ARG A 383 -11.54 -8.77 -6.30
CA ARG A 383 -10.17 -9.31 -6.42
C ARG A 383 -9.60 -9.68 -5.05
N PHE A 384 -9.78 -8.84 -4.04
CA PHE A 384 -9.39 -9.13 -2.66
C PHE A 384 -10.05 -10.40 -2.13
N CYS A 385 -11.38 -10.54 -2.24
CA CYS A 385 -12.12 -11.72 -1.78
C CYS A 385 -11.64 -13.01 -2.46
N LEU A 386 -11.44 -12.97 -3.79
CA LEU A 386 -10.92 -14.12 -4.55
C LEU A 386 -9.47 -14.46 -4.14
N MET A 387 -8.64 -13.45 -3.91
CA MET A 387 -7.25 -13.64 -3.47
C MET A 387 -7.20 -14.27 -2.07
N VAL A 388 -8.02 -13.78 -1.14
CA VAL A 388 -8.15 -14.38 0.20
C VAL A 388 -8.62 -15.83 0.08
N LYS A 389 -9.68 -16.13 -0.68
CA LYS A 389 -10.15 -17.51 -0.90
C LYS A 389 -9.05 -18.42 -1.43
N LYS A 390 -8.30 -18.00 -2.45
CA LYS A 390 -7.17 -18.78 -3.00
C LYS A 390 -5.99 -18.91 -2.05
N GLY A 391 -5.91 -18.07 -1.02
CA GLY A 391 -4.86 -18.09 -0.01
C GLY A 391 -5.08 -19.11 1.09
N TYR A 392 -6.29 -19.64 1.22
CA TYR A 392 -6.54 -20.78 2.09
C TYR A 392 -6.08 -22.07 1.41
N ARG A 393 -5.51 -22.96 2.22
CA ARG A 393 -5.17 -24.32 1.81
C ARG A 393 -6.39 -25.23 2.00
N ASP A 394 -6.19 -26.51 1.75
CA ASP A 394 -7.23 -27.55 1.84
C ASP A 394 -6.99 -28.55 2.99
N PRO A 395 -6.74 -28.12 4.26
CA PRO A 395 -6.83 -29.04 5.38
C PRO A 395 -8.31 -29.35 5.70
N PRO A 396 -8.60 -30.44 6.45
CA PRO A 396 -9.98 -30.86 6.71
C PRO A 396 -10.88 -29.79 7.34
N TYR A 397 -10.37 -28.99 8.28
CA TYR A 397 -11.15 -27.97 8.98
C TYR A 397 -10.72 -26.54 8.63
N HIS A 398 -9.44 -26.19 8.80
CA HIS A 398 -8.94 -24.80 8.64
C HIS A 398 -8.74 -24.39 7.16
N ASN A 399 -9.82 -24.44 6.38
CA ASN A 399 -9.88 -24.10 4.96
C ASN A 399 -10.74 -22.83 4.73
N TRP A 400 -10.93 -22.44 3.48
CA TRP A 400 -11.74 -21.27 3.13
C TRP A 400 -13.17 -21.32 3.71
N MET A 401 -13.79 -22.49 3.75
CA MET A 401 -15.16 -22.61 4.26
C MET A 401 -15.26 -22.35 5.77
N HIS A 402 -14.20 -22.64 6.54
CA HIS A 402 -14.09 -22.17 7.92
C HIS A 402 -14.07 -20.65 7.98
N ALA A 403 -13.14 -20.00 7.29
CA ALA A 403 -13.02 -18.55 7.30
C ALA A 403 -14.29 -17.82 6.82
N PHE A 404 -14.97 -18.36 5.80
CA PHE A 404 -16.26 -17.86 5.34
C PHE A 404 -17.33 -17.98 6.43
N SER A 405 -17.40 -19.13 7.12
CA SER A 405 -18.37 -19.35 8.20
C SER A 405 -18.13 -18.42 9.40
N VAL A 406 -16.87 -18.23 9.78
CA VAL A 406 -16.44 -17.27 10.82
C VAL A 406 -16.81 -15.83 10.43
N SER A 407 -16.60 -15.45 9.17
CA SER A 407 -16.98 -14.13 8.65
C SER A 407 -18.48 -13.94 8.61
N HIS A 408 -19.23 -14.96 8.18
CA HIS A 408 -20.70 -14.96 8.23
C HIS A 408 -21.21 -14.82 9.65
N PHE A 409 -20.62 -15.50 10.63
CA PHE A 409 -21.00 -15.32 12.03
C PHE A 409 -20.72 -13.91 12.54
N CYS A 410 -19.62 -13.28 12.13
CA CYS A 410 -19.38 -11.87 12.42
C CYS A 410 -20.49 -10.97 11.86
N TYR A 411 -20.94 -11.24 10.63
CA TYR A 411 -22.10 -10.55 10.05
C TYR A 411 -23.39 -10.79 10.87
N LEU A 412 -23.63 -12.03 11.33
CA LEU A 412 -24.77 -12.33 12.21
C LEU A 412 -24.71 -11.56 13.52
N LEU A 413 -23.54 -11.48 14.17
CA LEU A 413 -23.36 -10.68 15.39
C LEU A 413 -23.64 -9.20 15.11
N TYR A 414 -23.14 -8.66 14.00
CA TYR A 414 -23.43 -7.29 13.59
C TYR A 414 -24.93 -7.00 13.47
N LYS A 415 -25.66 -7.85 12.73
CA LYS A 415 -27.10 -7.65 12.47
C LYS A 415 -27.96 -7.86 13.71
N ASN A 416 -27.72 -8.94 14.45
CA ASN A 416 -28.61 -9.36 15.54
C ASN A 416 -28.29 -8.69 16.87
N LEU A 417 -27.04 -8.28 17.11
CA LEU A 417 -26.64 -7.63 18.36
C LEU A 417 -26.52 -6.10 18.25
N GLY A 418 -26.65 -5.55 17.04
CA GLY A 418 -26.56 -4.11 16.79
C GLY A 418 -25.20 -3.53 17.19
N LEU A 419 -24.12 -4.13 16.68
CA LEU A 419 -22.74 -3.82 17.09
C LEU A 419 -22.33 -2.36 16.85
N SER A 420 -22.96 -1.65 15.91
CA SER A 420 -22.75 -0.20 15.67
C SER A 420 -23.05 0.68 16.89
N ASN A 421 -23.78 0.17 17.88
CA ASN A 421 -24.02 0.88 19.13
C ASN A 421 -22.84 0.78 20.12
N TYR A 422 -21.90 -0.12 19.88
CA TYR A 422 -20.83 -0.49 20.81
C TYR A 422 -19.43 -0.22 20.26
N LEU A 423 -19.25 -0.36 18.95
CA LEU A 423 -17.97 -0.24 18.25
C LEU A 423 -18.08 0.79 17.13
N GLU A 424 -16.95 1.38 16.76
CA GLU A 424 -16.87 2.26 15.59
C GLU A 424 -16.94 1.44 14.28
N ASP A 425 -17.47 2.01 13.20
CA ASP A 425 -17.59 1.31 11.91
C ASP A 425 -16.25 0.77 11.39
N ILE A 426 -15.15 1.46 11.67
CA ILE A 426 -13.79 1.03 11.25
C ILE A 426 -13.35 -0.21 12.03
N GLU A 427 -13.79 -0.36 13.28
CA GLU A 427 -13.51 -1.50 14.15
C GLU A 427 -14.32 -2.72 13.70
N ILE A 428 -15.58 -2.53 13.30
CA ILE A 428 -16.43 -3.59 12.76
C ILE A 428 -15.91 -4.05 11.39
N LEU A 429 -15.51 -3.12 10.52
CA LEU A 429 -14.86 -3.46 9.24
C LEU A 429 -13.55 -4.24 9.48
N ALA A 430 -12.72 -3.80 10.42
CA ALA A 430 -11.48 -4.50 10.78
C ALA A 430 -11.75 -5.91 11.32
N LEU A 431 -12.77 -6.07 12.17
CA LEU A 431 -13.20 -7.37 12.68
C LEU A 431 -13.64 -8.30 11.53
N PHE A 432 -14.49 -7.81 10.63
CA PHE A 432 -14.99 -8.61 9.53
C PHE A 432 -13.88 -9.05 8.57
N VAL A 433 -12.98 -8.14 8.18
CA VAL A 433 -11.82 -8.46 7.33
C VAL A 433 -10.86 -9.41 8.05
N SER A 434 -10.70 -9.27 9.37
CA SER A 434 -9.88 -10.18 10.18
C SER A 434 -10.47 -11.59 10.21
N CYS A 435 -11.78 -11.74 10.39
CA CYS A 435 -12.47 -13.03 10.29
C CYS A 435 -12.18 -13.74 8.95
N MET A 436 -12.18 -12.98 7.85
CA MET A 436 -11.87 -13.53 6.52
C MET A 436 -10.41 -14.00 6.39
N CYS A 437 -9.48 -13.42 7.15
CA CYS A 437 -8.04 -13.59 6.95
C CYS A 437 -7.32 -14.37 8.07
N HIS A 438 -7.99 -14.66 9.18
CA HIS A 438 -7.33 -15.09 10.42
C HIS A 438 -6.55 -16.39 10.32
N ASP A 439 -6.87 -17.26 9.36
CA ASP A 439 -6.25 -18.57 9.13
C ASP A 439 -5.64 -18.72 7.73
N LEU A 440 -5.30 -17.61 7.07
CA LEU A 440 -4.66 -17.64 5.74
C LEU A 440 -3.39 -18.50 5.73
N ASP A 441 -3.22 -19.33 4.70
CA ASP A 441 -2.11 -20.27 4.54
C ASP A 441 -1.98 -21.32 5.68
N HIS A 442 -3.05 -21.60 6.44
CA HIS A 442 -3.02 -22.63 7.49
C HIS A 442 -2.70 -24.03 6.93
N ARG A 443 -1.73 -24.72 7.54
CA ARG A 443 -1.15 -25.97 7.02
C ARG A 443 -1.72 -27.25 7.63
N GLY A 444 -2.73 -27.12 8.48
CA GLY A 444 -3.30 -28.24 9.24
C GLY A 444 -2.45 -28.66 10.45
N THR A 445 -1.63 -27.76 10.98
CA THR A 445 -0.74 -28.04 12.12
C THR A 445 -0.76 -26.89 13.12
N ASN A 446 -0.70 -27.21 14.42
CA ASN A 446 -0.80 -26.23 15.50
C ASN A 446 0.52 -25.45 15.77
N ASN A 447 0.42 -24.44 16.64
CA ASN A 447 1.56 -23.60 17.05
C ASN A 447 2.75 -24.38 17.62
N SER A 448 2.52 -25.48 18.35
CA SER A 448 3.62 -26.26 18.93
C SER A 448 4.43 -27.03 17.89
N PHE A 449 3.81 -27.34 16.75
CA PHE A 449 4.46 -28.02 15.64
C PHE A 449 5.27 -27.06 14.75
N GLN A 450 4.85 -25.79 14.67
CA GLN A 450 5.50 -24.78 13.84
C GLN A 450 6.51 -23.94 14.63
N VAL A 451 7.74 -23.80 14.13
CA VAL A 451 8.83 -23.02 14.79
C VAL A 451 8.55 -21.51 14.78
N ALA A 452 7.66 -21.03 13.89
CA ALA A 452 7.26 -19.63 13.77
C ALA A 452 5.85 -19.39 14.34
N SER A 453 5.60 -18.18 14.85
CA SER A 453 4.28 -17.80 15.37
C SER A 453 3.24 -17.78 14.24
N VAL A 454 2.39 -18.80 14.19
CA VAL A 454 1.45 -19.05 13.08
C VAL A 454 0.46 -17.90 12.90
N ARG A 455 0.01 -17.24 13.98
CA ARG A 455 -0.91 -16.09 13.92
C ARG A 455 -0.27 -14.85 13.28
N ARG A 456 1.02 -14.60 13.55
CA ARG A 456 1.76 -13.51 12.88
C ARG A 456 1.93 -13.79 11.39
N HIS A 457 2.03 -15.07 11.02
CA HIS A 457 2.06 -15.50 9.62
C HIS A 457 0.73 -15.20 8.92
N HIS A 458 -0.42 -15.53 9.52
CA HIS A 458 -1.74 -15.20 8.94
C HIS A 458 -1.91 -13.69 8.68
N PHE A 459 -1.53 -12.85 9.65
CA PHE A 459 -1.54 -11.40 9.45
C PHE A 459 -0.58 -10.96 8.33
N ALA A 460 0.65 -11.49 8.29
CA ALA A 460 1.60 -11.18 7.22
C ALA A 460 1.07 -11.58 5.84
N GLN A 461 0.37 -12.71 5.72
CA GLN A 461 -0.30 -13.12 4.47
C GLN A 461 -1.41 -12.14 4.07
N ALA A 462 -2.23 -11.68 5.03
CA ALA A 462 -3.25 -10.66 4.77
C ALA A 462 -2.62 -9.34 4.26
N ILE A 463 -1.50 -8.92 4.87
CA ILE A 463 -0.75 -7.74 4.42
C ILE A 463 -0.15 -7.94 3.02
N ALA A 464 0.36 -9.14 2.70
CA ALA A 464 0.87 -9.44 1.37
C ALA A 464 -0.24 -9.35 0.30
N ILE A 465 -1.46 -9.82 0.61
CA ILE A 465 -2.65 -9.64 -0.24
C ILE A 465 -2.95 -8.15 -0.42
N LEU A 466 -3.03 -7.37 0.67
CA LEU A 466 -3.33 -5.94 0.59
C LEU A 466 -2.27 -5.15 -0.19
N ASN A 467 -1.00 -5.57 -0.14
CA ASN A 467 0.10 -4.98 -0.91
C ASN A 467 0.14 -5.45 -2.38
N THR A 468 -0.73 -6.38 -2.77
CA THR A 468 -0.85 -6.81 -4.17
C THR A 468 -1.67 -5.79 -4.95
N GLN A 469 -1.24 -5.51 -6.18
CA GLN A 469 -1.88 -4.52 -7.04
C GLN A 469 -3.38 -4.83 -7.22
N GLY A 470 -4.23 -3.82 -7.02
CA GLY A 470 -5.68 -3.95 -7.18
C GLY A 470 -6.36 -4.82 -6.12
N CYS A 471 -5.72 -5.10 -4.98
CA CYS A 471 -6.30 -5.84 -3.85
C CYS A 471 -6.46 -4.98 -2.58
N ASN A 472 -5.87 -3.77 -2.53
CA ASN A 472 -5.94 -2.91 -1.36
C ASN A 472 -7.33 -2.25 -1.22
N ILE A 473 -8.25 -2.91 -0.50
CA ILE A 473 -9.59 -2.38 -0.22
C ILE A 473 -9.61 -1.13 0.68
N PHE A 474 -8.46 -0.74 1.24
CA PHE A 474 -8.30 0.45 2.08
C PHE A 474 -7.56 1.59 1.36
N GLU A 475 -7.42 1.54 0.03
CA GLU A 475 -6.68 2.55 -0.75
C GLU A 475 -7.17 3.99 -0.52
N LYS A 476 -8.48 4.17 -0.25
CA LYS A 476 -9.09 5.49 -0.03
C LYS A 476 -8.99 6.01 1.40
N PHE A 477 -8.37 5.26 2.32
CA PHE A 477 -8.27 5.65 3.72
C PHE A 477 -7.25 6.79 3.89
N SER A 478 -7.47 7.64 4.90
CA SER A 478 -6.41 8.57 5.33
C SER A 478 -5.22 7.77 5.88
N ARG A 479 -4.01 8.37 5.89
CA ARG A 479 -2.83 7.70 6.48
C ARG A 479 -3.07 7.25 7.93
N LYS A 480 -3.84 8.01 8.70
CA LYS A 480 -4.19 7.69 10.09
C LYS A 480 -5.13 6.50 10.17
N ASP A 481 -6.17 6.47 9.35
CA ASP A 481 -7.16 5.39 9.34
C ASP A 481 -6.57 4.10 8.78
N TYR A 482 -5.71 4.19 7.76
CA TYR A 482 -4.99 3.04 7.22
C TYR A 482 -4.10 2.40 8.29
N GLN A 483 -3.31 3.21 9.01
CA GLN A 483 -2.50 2.71 10.13
C GLN A 483 -3.37 2.07 11.22
N ARG A 484 -4.47 2.75 11.62
CA ARG A 484 -5.41 2.22 12.61
C ARG A 484 -6.04 0.90 12.17
N MET A 485 -6.42 0.77 10.90
CA MET A 485 -6.99 -0.45 10.31
C MET A 485 -5.99 -1.60 10.40
N LEU A 486 -4.72 -1.38 10.04
CA LEU A 486 -3.69 -2.41 10.14
C LEU A 486 -3.40 -2.83 11.58
N ASP A 487 -3.39 -1.87 12.52
CA ASP A 487 -3.22 -2.16 13.95
C ASP A 487 -4.40 -2.99 14.50
N LEU A 488 -5.63 -2.62 14.14
CA LEU A 488 -6.84 -3.38 14.51
C LEU A 488 -6.79 -4.79 13.94
N MET A 489 -6.51 -4.95 12.65
CA MET A 489 -6.41 -6.27 12.02
C MET A 489 -5.33 -7.14 12.67
N ARG A 490 -4.16 -6.56 12.96
CA ARG A 490 -3.09 -7.27 13.67
C ARG A 490 -3.58 -7.77 15.02
N ASP A 491 -4.16 -6.89 15.82
CA ASP A 491 -4.53 -7.21 17.20
C ASP A 491 -5.68 -8.23 17.23
N ILE A 492 -6.66 -8.13 16.33
CA ILE A 492 -7.78 -9.06 16.20
C ILE A 492 -7.31 -10.44 15.73
N ILE A 493 -6.47 -10.53 14.69
CA ILE A 493 -5.95 -11.82 14.21
C ILE A 493 -5.03 -12.48 15.26
N LEU A 494 -4.27 -11.71 16.02
CA LEU A 494 -3.47 -12.27 17.12
C LEU A 494 -4.33 -12.74 18.30
N ALA A 495 -5.53 -12.18 18.47
CA ALA A 495 -6.46 -12.55 19.53
C ALA A 495 -7.17 -13.90 19.30
N THR A 496 -7.09 -14.50 18.10
CA THR A 496 -7.60 -15.87 17.84
C THR A 496 -6.82 -16.96 18.57
N ASP A 497 -5.64 -16.64 19.12
CA ASP A 497 -4.92 -17.55 20.00
C ASP A 497 -5.72 -17.77 21.30
N LEU A 498 -6.24 -18.98 21.48
CA LEU A 498 -6.99 -19.34 22.68
C LEU A 498 -6.18 -19.13 23.98
N ALA A 499 -4.85 -19.24 23.93
CA ALA A 499 -4.01 -18.90 25.08
C ALA A 499 -4.05 -17.40 25.41
N HIS A 500 -4.19 -16.53 24.40
CA HIS A 500 -4.45 -15.11 24.61
C HIS A 500 -5.83 -14.88 25.23
N HIS A 501 -6.86 -15.51 24.70
CA HIS A 501 -8.21 -15.44 25.25
C HIS A 501 -8.25 -15.77 26.76
N LEU A 502 -7.63 -16.90 27.15
CA LEU A 502 -7.57 -17.32 28.55
C LEU A 502 -6.84 -16.32 29.47
N ARG A 503 -5.86 -15.56 28.95
CA ARG A 503 -5.17 -14.51 29.71
C ARG A 503 -6.07 -13.31 29.97
N ILE A 504 -6.86 -12.89 28.98
CA ILE A 504 -7.73 -11.71 29.08
C ILE A 504 -9.12 -12.01 29.66
N PHE A 505 -9.46 -13.30 29.83
CA PHE A 505 -10.80 -13.73 30.26
C PHE A 505 -11.30 -13.08 31.56
N LYS A 506 -10.41 -12.88 32.55
CA LYS A 506 -10.76 -12.19 33.80
C LYS A 506 -11.12 -10.72 33.58
N ASP A 507 -10.51 -10.07 32.61
CA ASP A 507 -10.79 -8.67 32.29
C ASP A 507 -12.08 -8.56 31.45
N LEU A 508 -12.38 -9.56 30.62
CA LEU A 508 -13.69 -9.71 29.98
C LEU A 508 -14.83 -9.87 31.00
N GLN A 509 -14.64 -10.71 32.02
CA GLN A 509 -15.60 -10.85 33.13
C GLN A 509 -15.84 -9.53 33.86
N LYS A 510 -14.76 -8.83 34.25
CA LYS A 510 -14.89 -7.51 34.88
C LYS A 510 -15.61 -6.50 33.98
N MET A 511 -15.41 -6.56 32.68
CA MET A 511 -16.10 -5.69 31.73
C MET A 511 -17.60 -6.00 31.68
N ALA A 512 -17.98 -7.29 31.69
CA ALA A 512 -19.38 -7.70 31.77
C ALA A 512 -20.02 -7.29 33.11
N ASP A 513 -19.36 -7.56 34.23
CA ASP A 513 -19.86 -7.28 35.58
C ASP A 513 -20.06 -5.78 35.85
N ASN A 514 -19.11 -4.94 35.40
CA ASN A 514 -19.15 -3.49 35.63
C ASN A 514 -19.91 -2.72 34.53
N GLY A 515 -20.31 -3.41 33.46
CA GLY A 515 -20.91 -2.82 32.28
C GLY A 515 -19.90 -2.34 31.23
N TYR A 516 -20.30 -2.48 29.97
CA TYR A 516 -19.52 -2.01 28.82
C TYR A 516 -19.52 -0.47 28.73
N ASN A 517 -18.39 0.11 28.31
CA ASN A 517 -18.21 1.55 28.19
C ASN A 517 -17.73 1.90 26.77
N THR A 518 -18.61 2.51 25.98
CA THR A 518 -18.38 2.94 24.58
C THR A 518 -17.33 4.04 24.41
N LYS A 519 -16.81 4.61 25.51
CA LYS A 519 -15.72 5.60 25.47
C LYS A 519 -14.37 4.98 25.84
N SER A 520 -14.35 3.74 26.30
CA SER A 520 -13.15 3.06 26.76
C SER A 520 -12.52 2.26 25.63
N ARG A 521 -11.36 2.70 25.15
CA ARG A 521 -10.59 1.95 24.13
C ARG A 521 -10.21 0.55 24.61
N THR A 522 -9.98 0.37 25.90
CA THR A 522 -9.72 -0.95 26.48
C THR A 522 -10.94 -1.86 26.37
N HIS A 523 -12.15 -1.33 26.61
CA HIS A 523 -13.37 -2.12 26.46
C HIS A 523 -13.63 -2.47 24.99
N HIS A 524 -13.37 -1.54 24.06
CA HIS A 524 -13.46 -1.83 22.62
C HIS A 524 -12.50 -2.96 22.23
N SER A 525 -11.24 -2.90 22.65
CA SER A 525 -10.24 -3.94 22.35
C SER A 525 -10.63 -5.30 22.94
N LEU A 526 -11.09 -5.34 24.20
CA LEU A 526 -11.58 -6.55 24.85
C LEU A 526 -12.80 -7.13 24.13
N LEU A 527 -13.76 -6.28 23.76
CA LEU A 527 -14.96 -6.69 23.04
C LEU A 527 -14.60 -7.26 21.66
N LEU A 528 -13.70 -6.63 20.91
CA LEU A 528 -13.22 -7.15 19.62
C LEU A 528 -12.57 -8.53 19.76
N CYS A 529 -11.75 -8.75 20.81
CA CYS A 529 -11.15 -10.05 21.08
C CYS A 529 -12.20 -11.12 21.40
N LEU A 530 -13.20 -10.77 22.21
CA LEU A 530 -14.32 -11.67 22.53
C LEU A 530 -15.11 -12.03 21.27
N LEU A 531 -15.52 -11.03 20.48
CA LEU A 531 -16.27 -11.23 19.24
C LEU A 531 -15.50 -12.12 18.26
N MET A 532 -14.21 -11.87 18.05
CA MET A 532 -13.37 -12.71 17.19
C MET A 532 -13.32 -14.16 17.69
N THR A 533 -13.12 -14.37 19.00
CA THR A 533 -13.12 -15.73 19.58
C THR A 533 -14.49 -16.41 19.43
N SER A 534 -15.58 -15.66 19.60
CA SER A 534 -16.94 -16.17 19.38
C SER A 534 -17.19 -16.52 17.91
N CYS A 535 -16.68 -15.73 16.96
CA CYS A 535 -16.77 -16.05 15.54
C CYS A 535 -16.00 -17.32 15.19
N ASP A 536 -14.76 -17.44 15.69
CA ASP A 536 -13.89 -18.59 15.41
C ASP A 536 -14.50 -19.91 15.92
N LEU A 537 -15.16 -19.87 17.08
CA LEU A 537 -15.83 -21.03 17.67
C LEU A 537 -17.33 -21.11 17.36
N SER A 538 -17.82 -20.39 16.35
CA SER A 538 -19.25 -20.25 16.03
C SER A 538 -19.94 -21.54 15.61
N ASP A 539 -19.17 -22.51 15.12
CA ASP A 539 -19.64 -23.84 14.78
C ASP A 539 -20.30 -24.57 15.98
N GLN A 540 -19.93 -24.23 17.22
CA GLN A 540 -20.53 -24.79 18.44
C GLN A 540 -21.99 -24.32 18.68
N THR A 541 -22.40 -23.24 18.02
CA THR A 541 -23.75 -22.65 18.15
C THR A 541 -24.69 -23.15 17.06
N LYS A 542 -24.28 -24.11 16.23
CA LYS A 542 -25.12 -24.69 15.18
C LYS A 542 -25.85 -25.92 15.69
N ASP A 543 -26.82 -26.39 14.93
CA ASP A 543 -27.58 -27.57 15.29
C ASP A 543 -26.66 -28.81 15.47
N TRP A 544 -27.17 -29.82 16.16
CA TRP A 544 -26.41 -31.01 16.52
C TRP A 544 -25.80 -31.73 15.31
N LYS A 545 -26.52 -31.81 14.19
CA LYS A 545 -26.04 -32.52 12.98
C LYS A 545 -24.84 -31.78 12.41
N THR A 546 -24.92 -30.46 12.35
CA THR A 546 -23.83 -29.60 11.88
C THR A 546 -22.62 -29.68 12.81
N THR A 547 -22.82 -29.44 14.11
CA THR A 547 -21.74 -29.46 15.12
C THR A 547 -21.00 -30.80 15.13
N ARG A 548 -21.71 -31.92 15.00
CA ARG A 548 -21.09 -33.25 14.94
C ARG A 548 -20.18 -33.41 13.73
N LYS A 549 -20.67 -33.03 12.54
CA LYS A 549 -19.89 -33.13 11.29
C LYS A 549 -18.64 -32.24 11.34
N ILE A 550 -18.74 -31.07 11.98
CA ILE A 550 -17.59 -30.19 12.17
C ILE A 550 -16.57 -30.81 13.13
N ALA A 551 -17.02 -31.39 14.24
CA ALA A 551 -16.11 -32.10 15.15
C ALA A 551 -15.34 -33.21 14.43
N GLU A 552 -15.98 -33.96 13.53
CA GLU A 552 -15.33 -34.96 12.69
C GLU A 552 -14.17 -34.37 11.87
N LEU A 553 -14.39 -33.23 11.20
CA LEU A 553 -13.37 -32.54 10.41
C LEU A 553 -12.20 -32.06 11.28
N ILE A 554 -12.48 -31.50 12.47
CA ILE A 554 -11.47 -31.05 13.43
C ILE A 554 -10.58 -32.22 13.87
N TYR A 555 -11.18 -33.33 14.31
CA TYR A 555 -10.42 -34.49 14.77
C TYR A 555 -9.68 -35.19 13.62
N LYS A 556 -10.24 -35.23 12.41
CA LYS A 556 -9.53 -35.72 11.22
C LYS A 556 -8.24 -34.93 10.99
N GLU A 557 -8.29 -33.62 11.17
CA GLU A 557 -7.10 -32.77 11.08
C GLU A 557 -6.10 -33.03 12.22
N PHE A 558 -6.57 -33.08 13.47
CA PHE A 558 -5.73 -33.38 14.64
C PHE A 558 -5.03 -34.73 14.52
N PHE A 559 -5.73 -35.76 14.06
CA PHE A 559 -5.17 -37.10 13.86
C PHE A 559 -4.17 -37.13 12.71
N SER A 560 -4.40 -36.36 11.64
CA SER A 560 -3.43 -36.23 10.54
C SER A 560 -2.13 -35.62 11.03
N GLN A 561 -2.19 -34.59 11.90
CA GLN A 561 -1.01 -34.05 12.56
C GLN A 561 -0.36 -35.08 13.50
N GLY A 562 -1.14 -35.76 14.34
CA GLY A 562 -0.61 -36.73 15.30
C GLY A 562 0.11 -37.91 14.65
N ASP A 563 -0.36 -38.37 13.49
CA ASP A 563 0.30 -39.41 12.71
C ASP A 563 1.65 -38.93 12.13
N LEU A 564 1.73 -37.67 11.69
CA LEU A 564 2.99 -37.06 11.25
C LEU A 564 3.98 -36.97 12.41
N GLU A 565 3.53 -36.56 13.60
CA GLU A 565 4.37 -36.53 14.80
C GLU A 565 4.88 -37.93 15.16
N LYS A 566 4.03 -38.96 15.11
CA LYS A 566 4.43 -40.36 15.31
C LYS A 566 5.48 -40.81 14.27
N ALA A 567 5.27 -40.47 13.00
CA ALA A 567 6.21 -40.81 11.92
C ALA A 567 7.58 -40.14 12.08
N MET A 568 7.62 -38.96 12.71
CA MET A 568 8.85 -38.25 13.09
C MET A 568 9.51 -38.81 14.38
N GLY A 569 8.91 -39.81 15.02
CA GLY A 569 9.38 -40.41 16.27
C GLY A 569 8.94 -39.68 17.54
N ASN A 570 8.05 -38.70 17.44
CA ASN A 570 7.46 -37.98 18.58
C ASN A 570 6.23 -38.72 19.12
N ARG A 571 5.85 -38.41 20.37
CA ARG A 571 4.59 -38.90 20.96
C ARG A 571 3.57 -37.77 20.94
N PRO A 572 2.50 -37.86 20.12
CA PRO A 572 1.47 -36.83 20.09
C PRO A 572 0.69 -36.80 21.40
N SER A 573 0.04 -35.67 21.66
CA SER A 573 -0.94 -35.54 22.74
C SER A 573 -2.13 -36.49 22.54
N GLU A 574 -2.83 -36.82 23.61
CA GLU A 574 -3.96 -37.77 23.57
C GLU A 574 -5.06 -37.36 22.58
N MET A 575 -5.38 -36.06 22.52
CA MET A 575 -6.37 -35.52 21.59
C MET A 575 -5.99 -35.61 20.10
N MET A 576 -4.69 -35.80 19.80
CA MET A 576 -4.16 -35.97 18.44
C MET A 576 -3.82 -37.42 18.12
N ASP A 577 -3.93 -38.33 19.10
CA ASP A 577 -3.65 -39.74 18.93
C ASP A 577 -4.94 -40.51 18.61
N ARG A 578 -5.16 -40.84 17.33
CA ARG A 578 -6.39 -41.54 16.87
C ARG A 578 -6.67 -42.88 17.58
N GLU A 579 -5.66 -43.50 18.20
CA GLU A 579 -5.81 -44.76 18.93
C GLU A 579 -6.27 -44.55 20.37
N LYS A 580 -6.04 -43.35 20.93
CA LYS A 580 -6.31 -43.03 22.35
C LYS A 580 -7.41 -41.99 22.54
N ALA A 581 -7.63 -41.12 21.56
CA ALA A 581 -8.56 -40.01 21.69
C ALA A 581 -9.99 -40.49 21.96
N TYR A 582 -10.53 -40.08 23.11
CA TYR A 582 -11.94 -40.28 23.44
C TYR A 582 -12.74 -39.01 23.13
N ILE A 583 -13.21 -38.92 21.88
CA ILE A 583 -13.84 -37.72 21.31
C ILE A 583 -14.97 -37.13 22.16
N PRO A 584 -15.94 -37.91 22.70
CA PRO A 584 -17.04 -37.34 23.47
C PRO A 584 -16.57 -36.57 24.72
N GLU A 585 -15.66 -37.13 25.52
CA GLU A 585 -15.13 -36.44 26.71
C GLU A 585 -14.28 -35.23 26.35
N LEU A 586 -13.46 -35.34 25.29
CA LEU A 586 -12.67 -34.22 24.79
C LEU A 586 -13.56 -33.04 24.35
N GLN A 587 -14.67 -33.32 23.65
CA GLN A 587 -15.64 -32.30 23.25
C GLN A 587 -16.40 -31.71 24.44
N ILE A 588 -16.89 -32.54 25.38
CA ILE A 588 -17.55 -32.04 26.61
C ILE A 588 -16.60 -31.13 27.38
N SER A 589 -15.35 -31.57 27.59
CA SER A 589 -14.34 -30.78 28.29
C SER A 589 -14.05 -29.46 27.58
N PHE A 590 -13.92 -29.47 26.25
CA PHE A 590 -13.72 -28.26 25.45
C PHE A 590 -14.91 -27.29 25.60
N MET A 591 -16.14 -27.79 25.50
CA MET A 591 -17.33 -26.96 25.61
C MET A 591 -17.46 -26.34 27.01
N GLU A 592 -17.25 -27.11 28.08
CA GLU A 592 -17.38 -26.63 29.45
C GLU A 592 -16.32 -25.60 29.84
N HIS A 593 -15.07 -25.81 29.41
CA HIS A 593 -13.95 -24.99 29.86
C HIS A 593 -13.65 -23.82 28.91
N ILE A 594 -14.08 -23.89 27.64
CA ILE A 594 -13.79 -22.89 26.62
C ILE A 594 -15.07 -22.29 26.02
N ALA A 595 -15.86 -23.07 25.29
CA ALA A 595 -16.93 -22.52 24.45
C ALA A 595 -18.09 -21.92 25.28
N MET A 596 -18.62 -22.66 26.25
CA MET A 596 -19.73 -22.19 27.10
C MET A 596 -19.39 -20.92 27.88
N PRO A 597 -18.21 -20.79 28.53
CA PRO A 597 -17.82 -19.53 29.17
C PRO A 597 -17.79 -18.32 28.23
N ILE A 598 -17.38 -18.51 26.97
CA ILE A 598 -17.36 -17.45 25.94
C ILE A 598 -18.79 -16.99 25.62
N TYR A 599 -19.67 -17.93 25.27
CA TYR A 599 -21.05 -17.57 24.90
C TYR A 599 -21.88 -17.10 26.09
N LYS A 600 -21.55 -17.55 27.30
CA LYS A 600 -22.12 -17.01 28.53
C LYS A 600 -21.78 -15.53 28.68
N LEU A 601 -20.49 -15.17 28.59
CA LEU A 601 -20.07 -13.76 28.62
C LEU A 601 -20.72 -12.94 27.49
N LEU A 602 -20.81 -13.52 26.29
CA LEU A 602 -21.49 -12.86 25.17
C LEU A 602 -22.96 -12.60 25.47
N SER A 603 -23.68 -13.54 26.10
CA SER A 603 -25.08 -13.38 26.51
C SER A 603 -25.27 -12.37 27.66
N GLU A 604 -24.29 -12.26 28.57
CA GLU A 604 -24.29 -11.28 29.67
C GLU A 604 -24.10 -9.85 29.15
N LEU A 605 -23.27 -9.67 28.11
CA LEU A 605 -23.07 -8.39 27.43
C LEU A 605 -24.22 -8.05 26.46
N PHE A 606 -24.73 -9.05 25.76
CA PHE A 606 -25.76 -8.91 24.73
C PHE A 606 -26.90 -9.91 24.96
N PRO A 607 -28.05 -9.47 25.48
CA PRO A 607 -29.19 -10.37 25.71
C PRO A 607 -29.65 -11.12 24.45
N GLY A 608 -29.49 -10.51 23.26
CA GLY A 608 -29.78 -11.15 21.97
C GLY A 608 -28.88 -12.35 21.64
N ALA A 609 -27.78 -12.56 22.36
CA ALA A 609 -26.89 -13.72 22.21
C ALA A 609 -27.27 -14.90 23.12
N THR A 610 -28.36 -14.81 23.91
CA THR A 610 -28.79 -15.88 24.82
C THR A 610 -29.05 -17.21 24.09
N GLU A 611 -29.66 -17.15 22.90
CA GLU A 611 -29.93 -18.31 22.05
C GLU A 611 -28.63 -19.08 21.70
N LEU A 612 -27.51 -18.37 21.51
CA LEU A 612 -26.22 -18.99 21.21
C LEU A 612 -25.72 -19.83 22.38
N TYR A 613 -25.80 -19.28 23.60
CA TYR A 613 -25.41 -19.99 24.82
C TYR A 613 -26.29 -21.23 25.05
N GLU A 614 -27.61 -21.08 24.90
CA GLU A 614 -28.57 -22.18 25.06
C GLU A 614 -28.31 -23.30 24.05
N THR A 615 -28.00 -22.95 22.79
CA THR A 615 -27.68 -23.94 21.75
C THR A 615 -26.40 -24.71 22.07
N VAL A 616 -25.35 -24.02 22.53
CA VAL A 616 -24.10 -24.67 22.95
C VAL A 616 -24.35 -25.59 24.16
N ALA A 617 -25.14 -25.15 25.14
CA ALA A 617 -25.52 -25.97 26.28
C ALA A 617 -26.32 -27.22 25.85
N ALA A 618 -27.25 -27.07 24.91
CA ALA A 618 -28.01 -28.19 24.35
C ALA A 618 -27.11 -29.19 23.60
N ASN A 619 -26.13 -28.71 22.83
CA ASN A 619 -25.14 -29.56 22.15
C ASN A 619 -24.25 -30.31 23.15
N ARG A 620 -23.87 -29.69 24.28
CA ARG A 620 -23.12 -30.34 25.36
C ARG A 620 -23.89 -31.52 25.96
N GLU A 621 -25.21 -31.38 26.12
CA GLU A 621 -26.08 -32.48 26.57
C GLU A 621 -26.14 -33.62 25.54
N GLN A 622 -26.13 -33.31 24.24
CA GLN A 622 -26.06 -34.36 23.21
C GLN A 622 -24.74 -35.12 23.26
N TRP A 623 -23.61 -34.43 23.42
CA TRP A 623 -22.30 -35.10 23.61
C TRP A 623 -22.27 -35.98 24.86
N THR A 624 -22.93 -35.56 25.94
CA THR A 624 -23.07 -36.37 27.16
C THR A 624 -23.85 -37.66 26.90
N LYS A 625 -24.93 -37.60 26.13
CA LYS A 625 -25.69 -38.79 25.70
C LYS A 625 -24.83 -39.73 24.84
N VAL A 626 -24.03 -39.18 23.93
CA VAL A 626 -23.07 -39.96 23.12
C VAL A 626 -22.05 -40.66 24.03
N SER A 627 -21.44 -39.94 24.98
CA SER A 627 -20.46 -40.53 25.92
C SER A 627 -21.04 -41.69 26.73
N HIS A 628 -22.27 -41.56 27.25
CA HIS A 628 -22.93 -42.66 27.98
C HIS A 628 -23.12 -43.91 27.12
N LYS A 629 -23.51 -43.75 25.85
CA LYS A 629 -23.71 -44.89 24.95
C LYS A 629 -22.40 -45.60 24.59
N PHE A 630 -21.31 -44.86 24.42
CA PHE A 630 -19.98 -45.42 24.23
C PHE A 630 -19.55 -46.27 25.43
N ASN A 631 -19.74 -45.76 26.64
CA ASN A 631 -19.42 -46.47 27.87
C ASN A 631 -20.24 -47.76 28.07
N ILE A 632 -21.55 -47.73 27.76
CA ILE A 632 -22.43 -48.91 27.90
C ILE A 632 -22.05 -50.02 26.90
N ARG A 633 -21.60 -49.67 25.70
CA ARG A 633 -21.28 -50.66 24.65
C ARG A 633 -19.85 -51.22 24.73
N GLY A 634 -19.00 -50.72 25.63
CA GLY A 634 -17.62 -51.19 25.80
C GLY A 634 -16.77 -51.03 24.54
N LEU A 635 -17.07 -50.03 23.71
CA LEU A 635 -16.42 -49.84 22.43
C LEU A 635 -15.00 -49.27 22.62
N PRO A 636 -14.00 -49.79 21.90
CA PRO A 636 -12.64 -49.31 22.02
C PRO A 636 -12.51 -47.89 21.40
N SER A 637 -11.64 -47.06 21.99
CA SER A 637 -11.43 -45.63 21.65
C SER A 637 -11.01 -45.39 20.19
N ASN A 638 -10.51 -46.42 19.52
CA ASN A 638 -9.83 -46.39 18.23
C ASN A 638 -10.74 -46.20 17.00
N ASN A 639 -12.08 -46.29 17.13
CA ASN A 639 -13.04 -46.11 16.03
C ASN A 639 -14.12 -45.04 16.33
N SER A 640 -13.81 -44.03 17.16
CA SER A 640 -14.79 -43.04 17.62
C SER A 640 -15.42 -42.19 16.49
N LEU A 641 -14.69 -41.94 15.39
CA LEU A 641 -15.20 -41.21 14.22
C LEU A 641 -16.24 -42.01 13.42
N ASP A 642 -15.94 -43.27 13.06
CA ASP A 642 -16.83 -44.13 12.25
C ASP A 642 -18.20 -44.37 12.92
N PHE A 643 -18.25 -44.26 14.24
CA PHE A 643 -19.47 -44.45 15.02
C PHE A 643 -20.38 -43.21 15.05
N LEU A 644 -19.82 -42.00 14.91
CA LEU A 644 -20.61 -40.76 14.81
C LEU A 644 -21.51 -40.77 13.56
N ASP A 645 -21.09 -41.45 12.50
CA ASP A 645 -21.86 -41.59 11.25
C ASP A 645 -22.92 -42.69 11.34
N GLN A 646 -22.54 -43.90 11.77
CA GLN A 646 -23.45 -45.06 11.82
C GLN A 646 -24.64 -44.85 12.78
N GLU A 647 -24.44 -44.20 13.92
CA GLU A 647 -25.53 -44.04 14.89
C GLU A 647 -26.55 -42.98 14.46
N TYR A 648 -26.14 -41.95 13.71
CA TYR A 648 -27.09 -40.97 13.16
C TYR A 648 -28.04 -41.62 12.16
N GLU A 649 -27.50 -42.41 11.23
CA GLU A 649 -28.32 -43.12 10.24
C GLU A 649 -29.28 -44.10 10.94
N LEU A 650 -28.84 -44.78 12.00
CA LEU A 650 -29.68 -45.66 12.81
C LEU A 650 -30.76 -44.91 13.62
N LEU A 651 -30.43 -43.77 14.23
CA LEU A 651 -31.39 -42.96 15.00
C LEU A 651 -32.40 -42.26 14.10
N GLN A 652 -32.00 -41.85 12.89
CA GLN A 652 -32.89 -41.32 11.86
C GLN A 652 -33.83 -42.43 11.33
N ALA A 653 -33.31 -43.65 11.13
CA ALA A 653 -34.10 -44.80 10.70
C ALA A 653 -35.07 -45.33 11.78
N GLN A 654 -34.81 -45.10 13.06
CA GLN A 654 -35.64 -45.58 14.18
C GLN A 654 -36.70 -44.57 14.64
N GLY A 655 -36.83 -43.41 13.99
CA GLY A 655 -37.84 -42.39 14.35
C GLY A 655 -37.70 -41.85 15.78
N ALA A 656 -36.50 -41.97 16.38
CA ALA A 656 -36.24 -41.59 17.77
C ALA A 656 -36.09 -40.06 17.95
N PHE A 657 -36.03 -39.32 16.86
CA PHE A 657 -36.15 -37.87 16.82
C PHE A 657 -37.49 -37.55 16.13
N GLY A 658 -38.40 -36.90 16.86
CA GLY A 658 -39.75 -36.59 16.39
C GLY A 658 -39.73 -35.91 15.02
N SER A 659 -40.73 -36.25 14.19
CA SER A 659 -40.95 -35.64 12.89
C SER A 659 -41.37 -34.17 13.06
N ASP A 660 -40.42 -33.24 12.95
CA ASP A 660 -40.74 -31.84 12.67
C ASP A 660 -40.97 -31.70 11.16
N ASP A 661 -42.16 -32.15 10.75
CA ASP A 661 -42.74 -31.82 9.46
C ASP A 661 -44.23 -31.51 9.68
N HIS A 662 -44.49 -30.38 10.33
CA HIS A 662 -45.84 -29.79 10.36
C HIS A 662 -45.78 -28.33 9.95
N CYS A 663 -46.02 -28.15 8.65
CA CYS A 663 -46.52 -26.94 8.02
C CYS A 663 -47.71 -26.37 8.82
N LEU A 664 -47.51 -25.22 9.44
CA LEU A 664 -48.58 -24.36 9.94
C LEU A 664 -49.28 -23.73 8.74
N ASN A 665 -50.41 -24.30 8.33
CA ASN A 665 -51.47 -23.55 7.67
C ASN A 665 -52.80 -23.92 8.33
N GLY A 666 -53.34 -22.98 9.09
CA GLY A 666 -54.70 -23.07 9.62
C GLY A 666 -55.72 -22.64 8.57
N CYS A 667 -56.86 -23.34 8.54
CA CYS A 667 -58.19 -22.76 8.79
C CYS A 667 -59.30 -23.79 8.49
N LEU A 668 -60.08 -24.07 9.52
CA LEU A 668 -61.53 -24.35 9.59
C LEU A 668 -62.26 -24.62 8.26
N ASP A 669 -62.88 -25.79 8.14
CA ASP A 669 -64.35 -25.91 8.29
C ASP A 669 -64.80 -27.38 8.36
N ASP A 670 -65.67 -27.65 9.33
CA ASP A 670 -66.51 -28.84 9.43
C ASP A 670 -67.50 -28.88 8.25
N THR A 671 -67.68 -30.03 7.62
CA THR A 671 -69.00 -30.65 7.35
C THR A 671 -68.87 -31.96 6.56
N ASP A 672 -69.22 -33.05 7.25
CA ASP A 672 -70.28 -34.02 6.92
C ASP A 672 -70.33 -34.78 5.56
N GLY A 673 -70.55 -36.09 5.67
CA GLY A 673 -70.97 -37.02 4.59
C GLY A 673 -69.83 -37.51 3.67
N GLY A 674 -69.55 -38.80 3.49
CA GLY A 674 -70.47 -39.90 3.22
C GLY A 674 -70.25 -40.42 1.79
N GLN A 675 -69.78 -41.67 1.68
CA GLN A 675 -69.83 -42.60 0.53
C GLN A 675 -69.02 -42.33 -0.75
N GLY A 676 -68.07 -43.24 -1.01
CA GLY A 676 -68.10 -44.16 -2.16
C GLY A 676 -67.76 -43.63 -3.56
N GLN A 677 -66.53 -43.86 -4.01
CA GLN A 677 -66.12 -44.85 -5.03
C GLN A 677 -64.62 -44.80 -5.26
#